data_AF-W0JBW4-F1
#
_entry.id   AF-W0JBW4-F1
#
_cell.length_a   1.000
_cell.length_b   1.000
_cell.length_c   1.000
_cell.angle_alpha   90.00
_cell.angle_beta   90.00
_cell.angle_gamma   90.00
#
_symmetry.space_group_name_H-M   'P 1'
#
loop_
_entity.id
_entity.type
_entity.pdbx_description
1 polymer ?
#
loop_
_entity_poly.entity_id
_entity_poly.type
_entity_poly.pdbx_seq_one_letter_code
_entity_poly.pdbx_strand_id
1 'polypeptide(L)'
;MRLSCTLQPDRKNLALPCTLALALALPLPDSVAAAGFHESGVGHIVIDTQDLPALIPTTEDKDYGILGESTDGGDVGITSASTVSTTGSEATGIRAATSGSGRIDILNTGDLRTTGWRADGILASGSGEIEIDNRADIHTSGTMAHGIRASQGGSADTVIRNTGNLQVDGNAGGWFDVMAGISVSSYSSGAVDVIHNGDILVTGKGVGGGGPMGAFGIFTHTRGTAVSTITASGDITVTGNDPVTAPTSPYQTGIENRAEYGTASINYTNGTLTAAGTTGTRGLVAWSSNKSAGTEASVNVGLDGSATTVNAYGSGSFGVLASSWKNSVRIGRNAGVLGETGIQIQGVDNTFENDGRIVASGANHAAVAVYAYRGNGTVTLTNTGHIEGAYGVWLGGADGNTMDGGTLYNSGTILSTGGDDGIAIGVSGKNIAITLDTGSDITGRIHSTGTGNTLTLQGTATETAAFSSSSAENRFSLTVQGREGANAHWTLNGNLSQLAGVGAVAINNATGPVRAPSTGKLTIRPGEAGDYTFDHALSGNGTLRIELADTTGRIAFSENTGSAFTGIFELGSGTFAMGGAAGSQGHWNALALSNGASGLLLDNGNRFTVTGAQGIGSGGLTINDGAVFELVFNAEGTGSLTMAGGLLDIGSGALLEITLDGYTVLGTETFDIITGADALTVAGGSFAAGTLYELNGFDFYIHHVGNDIILSATPVPEPATCALIAASFVLLGTALLRRR
;
A
#
# COMPACT_ATOMS: atom_id res chain seq x y z
N MET A 1 -7.58 54.05 29.58
CA MET A 1 -8.83 53.88 28.78
C MET A 1 -8.86 54.92 27.67
N ARG A 2 -8.59 54.50 26.43
CA ARG A 2 -8.76 55.34 25.24
C ARG A 2 -9.81 54.68 24.36
N LEU A 3 -11.05 55.18 24.39
CA LEU A 3 -11.98 54.95 23.29
C LEU A 3 -11.73 56.04 22.25
N SER A 4 -11.40 55.65 21.02
CA SER A 4 -11.15 56.58 19.92
C SER A 4 -12.02 56.20 18.73
N CYS A 5 -13.27 56.69 18.68
CA CYS A 5 -14.06 56.65 17.45
C CYS A 5 -13.44 57.63 16.45
N THR A 6 -12.68 57.13 15.48
CA THR A 6 -12.13 57.97 14.41
C THR A 6 -13.11 57.92 13.23
N LEU A 7 -13.97 58.93 13.12
CA LEU A 7 -14.83 59.10 11.96
C LEU A 7 -13.97 59.31 10.71
N GLN A 8 -14.06 58.40 9.74
CA GLN A 8 -13.37 58.52 8.46
C GLN A 8 -14.02 59.70 7.68
N PRO A 9 -13.27 60.75 7.27
CA PRO A 9 -13.88 62.02 6.83
C PRO A 9 -14.63 62.02 5.48
N ASP A 10 -14.71 60.90 4.76
CA ASP A 10 -14.98 60.93 3.30
C ASP A 10 -16.44 60.68 2.87
N ARG A 11 -17.41 60.60 3.78
CA ARG A 11 -18.84 60.59 3.39
C ARG A 11 -19.60 61.77 3.99
N LYS A 12 -19.73 62.83 3.19
CA LYS A 12 -20.65 63.95 3.44
C LYS A 12 -22.09 63.43 3.46
N ASN A 13 -22.78 63.64 4.59
CA ASN A 13 -24.22 63.45 4.85
C ASN A 13 -24.64 62.12 5.51
N LEU A 14 -24.40 61.98 6.83
CA LEU A 14 -25.41 61.82 7.88
C LEU A 14 -24.66 61.61 9.20
N ALA A 15 -24.69 62.59 10.10
CA ALA A 15 -24.19 62.41 11.46
C ALA A 15 -25.27 61.70 12.28
N LEU A 16 -25.07 60.41 12.58
CA LEU A 16 -25.80 59.73 13.64
C LEU A 16 -24.92 59.70 14.90
N PRO A 17 -25.51 59.84 16.10
CA PRO A 17 -24.76 59.97 17.34
C PRO A 17 -24.13 58.62 17.74
N CYS A 18 -22.80 58.59 17.89
CA CYS A 18 -22.12 57.55 18.67
C CYS A 18 -22.69 57.60 20.10
N THR A 19 -23.44 56.58 20.50
CA THR A 19 -24.02 56.51 21.83
C THR A 19 -23.06 55.73 22.72
N LEU A 20 -22.25 56.47 23.49
CA LEU A 20 -21.33 55.91 24.46
C LEU A 20 -22.12 55.46 25.70
N ALA A 21 -22.32 54.15 25.88
CA ALA A 21 -22.91 53.58 27.09
C ALA A 21 -21.81 52.93 27.93
N LEU A 22 -21.23 53.70 28.87
CA LEU A 22 -20.46 53.10 29.95
C LEU A 22 -21.46 52.50 30.95
N ALA A 23 -21.72 51.21 30.82
CA ALA A 23 -22.56 50.49 31.77
C ALA A 23 -21.77 50.32 33.08
N LEU A 24 -21.88 51.30 33.99
CA LEU A 24 -21.74 50.96 35.41
C LEU A 24 -22.83 49.94 35.71
N ALA A 25 -22.46 48.77 36.20
CA ALA A 25 -23.32 47.63 36.55
C ALA A 25 -24.53 48.04 37.41
N LEU A 26 -25.56 48.56 36.75
CA LEU A 26 -26.88 48.80 37.31
C LEU A 26 -27.76 47.74 36.65
N PRO A 27 -28.52 46.96 37.44
CA PRO A 27 -29.42 45.95 36.89
C PRO A 27 -30.43 46.64 35.97
N LEU A 28 -30.31 46.38 34.67
CA LEU A 28 -31.30 46.77 33.69
C LEU A 28 -32.44 45.73 33.69
N PRO A 29 -33.67 46.10 33.30
CA PRO A 29 -34.77 45.15 33.22
C PRO A 29 -34.47 44.00 32.24
N ASP A 30 -34.86 42.78 32.62
CA ASP A 30 -34.63 41.41 32.11
C ASP A 30 -34.62 41.12 30.58
N SER A 31 -34.43 42.10 29.70
CA SER A 31 -34.49 41.92 28.24
C SER A 31 -33.42 42.67 27.44
N VAL A 32 -32.44 43.31 28.06
CA VAL A 32 -31.34 43.99 27.37
C VAL A 32 -30.04 43.29 27.73
N ALA A 33 -29.42 42.62 26.75
CA ALA A 33 -28.09 42.01 26.92
C ALA A 33 -27.15 43.02 27.58
N ALA A 34 -26.67 42.73 28.79
CA ALA A 34 -25.76 43.58 29.50
C ALA A 34 -24.34 43.23 29.05
N ALA A 35 -23.60 44.20 28.52
CA ALA A 35 -22.18 44.02 28.31
C ALA A 35 -21.38 44.77 29.36
N GLY A 36 -20.28 44.18 29.83
CA GLY A 36 -19.31 44.89 30.67
C GLY A 36 -18.76 46.11 29.92
N PHE A 37 -18.46 45.93 28.63
CA PHE A 37 -18.16 47.00 27.67
C PHE A 37 -18.91 46.76 26.37
N HIS A 38 -19.68 47.75 25.93
CA HIS A 38 -20.48 47.68 24.71
C HIS A 38 -20.19 48.88 23.81
N GLU A 39 -19.76 48.64 22.57
CA GLU A 39 -19.88 49.59 21.48
C GLU A 39 -20.58 48.94 20.28
N SER A 40 -21.78 49.41 19.97
CA SER A 40 -22.53 49.06 18.76
C SER A 40 -22.77 50.34 17.97
N GLY A 41 -22.44 50.34 16.68
CA GLY A 41 -22.51 51.57 15.90
C GLY A 41 -22.31 51.41 14.39
N VAL A 42 -22.03 52.56 13.78
CA VAL A 42 -21.62 52.70 12.38
C VAL A 42 -20.17 53.15 12.33
N GLY A 43 -19.41 52.65 11.36
CA GLY A 43 -17.99 52.94 11.18
C GLY A 43 -17.06 52.02 11.98
N HIS A 44 -15.82 52.48 12.12
CA HIS A 44 -14.73 51.76 12.76
C HIS A 44 -14.85 51.84 14.29
N ILE A 45 -14.95 50.66 14.93
CA ILE A 45 -15.07 50.50 16.39
C ILE A 45 -13.75 49.99 16.93
N VAL A 46 -13.20 50.65 17.95
CA VAL A 46 -11.96 50.22 18.62
C VAL A 46 -12.18 50.21 20.13
N ILE A 47 -12.14 49.02 20.73
CA ILE A 47 -12.24 48.82 22.17
C ILE A 47 -10.88 48.38 22.70
N ASP A 48 -10.34 49.13 23.67
CA ASP A 48 -9.05 48.84 24.30
C ASP A 48 -9.20 48.80 25.82
N THR A 49 -9.00 47.62 26.41
CA THR A 49 -9.06 47.39 27.87
C THR A 49 -7.68 47.20 28.52
N GLN A 50 -6.56 47.50 27.83
CA GLN A 50 -5.20 47.28 28.36
C GLN A 50 -4.93 47.96 29.71
N ASP A 51 -5.56 49.10 29.96
CA ASP A 51 -5.40 49.87 31.20
C ASP A 51 -6.38 49.46 32.31
N LEU A 52 -7.23 48.46 32.11
CA LEU A 52 -8.26 48.08 33.08
C LEU A 52 -7.74 46.99 34.02
N PRO A 53 -7.52 47.30 35.31
CA PRO A 53 -6.92 46.37 36.27
C PRO A 53 -7.93 45.36 36.84
N ALA A 54 -9.13 45.21 36.27
CA ALA A 54 -10.26 44.55 36.93
C ALA A 54 -10.83 43.36 36.16
N LEU A 55 -11.33 42.39 36.93
CA LEU A 55 -12.27 41.36 36.49
C LEU A 55 -13.54 42.02 35.94
N ILE A 56 -14.03 41.56 34.79
CA ILE A 56 -15.31 41.98 34.20
C ILE A 56 -16.32 40.84 34.39
N PRO A 57 -17.12 40.82 35.47
CA PRO A 57 -18.16 39.82 35.67
C PRO A 57 -19.47 40.23 34.96
N THR A 58 -20.07 39.30 34.23
CA THR A 58 -21.46 39.41 33.76
C THR A 58 -22.22 38.11 34.07
N THR A 59 -23.54 38.18 34.28
CA THR A 59 -24.28 37.05 34.87
C THR A 59 -25.65 36.75 34.24
N GLU A 60 -26.11 37.57 33.31
CA GLU A 60 -27.39 37.39 32.64
C GLU A 60 -27.22 36.66 31.29
N ASP A 61 -28.32 36.14 30.77
CA ASP A 61 -28.33 35.51 29.46
C ASP A 61 -28.00 36.54 28.36
N LYS A 62 -27.17 36.13 27.40
CA LYS A 62 -26.64 36.94 26.29
C LYS A 62 -25.74 38.09 26.76
N ASP A 63 -25.19 38.00 27.97
CA ASP A 63 -24.23 38.98 28.42
C ASP A 63 -22.87 38.79 27.74
N TYR A 64 -22.25 39.91 27.40
CA TYR A 64 -20.93 39.94 26.78
C TYR A 64 -19.94 40.62 27.70
N GLY A 65 -18.76 40.04 27.92
CA GLY A 65 -17.73 40.75 28.67
C GLY A 65 -17.31 42.02 27.93
N ILE A 66 -16.93 41.84 26.66
CA ILE A 66 -16.57 42.91 25.72
C ILE A 66 -17.33 42.68 24.41
N LEU A 67 -18.09 43.67 23.95
CA LEU A 67 -18.87 43.64 22.71
C LEU A 67 -18.46 44.79 21.78
N GLY A 68 -17.96 44.46 20.61
CA GLY A 68 -17.81 45.37 19.47
C GLY A 68 -18.69 44.93 18.29
N GLU A 69 -19.64 45.75 17.86
CA GLU A 69 -20.56 45.40 16.77
C GLU A 69 -20.73 46.55 15.75
N SER A 70 -20.31 46.32 14.51
CA SER A 70 -20.49 47.28 13.41
C SER A 70 -21.64 46.87 12.49
N THR A 71 -22.65 47.76 12.40
CA THR A 71 -23.90 47.51 11.67
C THR A 71 -23.90 48.00 10.22
N ASP A 72 -22.89 48.75 9.80
CA ASP A 72 -22.71 49.25 8.42
C ASP A 72 -21.51 48.62 7.70
N GLY A 73 -20.90 47.60 8.31
CA GLY A 73 -19.72 46.94 7.78
C GLY A 73 -18.42 47.71 7.98
N GLY A 74 -18.36 48.62 8.96
CA GLY A 74 -17.09 49.15 9.44
C GLY A 74 -16.27 48.10 10.20
N ASP A 75 -14.98 48.40 10.35
CA ASP A 75 -14.04 47.50 11.02
C ASP A 75 -14.29 47.47 12.54
N VAL A 76 -13.96 46.35 13.19
CA VAL A 76 -14.07 46.16 14.65
C VAL A 76 -12.72 45.68 15.17
N GLY A 77 -12.05 46.52 15.94
CA GLY A 77 -10.84 46.19 16.68
C GLY A 77 -11.13 46.03 18.17
N ILE A 78 -10.74 44.91 18.77
CA ILE A 78 -10.81 44.68 20.22
C ILE A 78 -9.42 44.29 20.71
N THR A 79 -8.87 45.06 21.64
CA THR A 79 -7.66 44.70 22.38
C THR A 79 -8.01 44.54 23.85
N SER A 80 -7.85 43.33 24.38
CA SER A 80 -8.14 43.01 25.77
C SER A 80 -6.92 42.52 26.54
N ALA A 81 -6.69 43.09 27.72
CA ALA A 81 -5.76 42.56 28.72
C ALA A 81 -6.44 42.22 30.06
N SER A 82 -7.75 42.46 30.16
CA SER A 82 -8.50 42.21 31.38
C SER A 82 -8.96 40.76 31.47
N THR A 83 -9.01 40.23 32.68
CA THR A 83 -9.72 38.97 32.94
C THR A 83 -11.22 39.18 32.81
N VAL A 84 -11.90 38.35 32.02
CA VAL A 84 -13.35 38.41 31.80
C VAL A 84 -13.99 37.15 32.35
N SER A 85 -15.10 37.29 33.07
CA SER A 85 -15.90 36.16 33.54
C SER A 85 -17.37 36.38 33.21
N THR A 86 -17.95 35.59 32.31
CA THR A 86 -19.37 35.71 31.95
C THR A 86 -20.13 34.43 32.33
N THR A 87 -21.36 34.59 32.79
CA THR A 87 -22.25 33.46 33.10
C THR A 87 -23.63 33.75 32.53
N GLY A 88 -24.32 32.74 32.02
CA GLY A 88 -25.61 32.89 31.35
C GLY A 88 -25.65 32.15 30.01
N SER A 89 -26.85 31.84 29.53
CA SER A 89 -27.08 31.30 28.20
C SER A 89 -26.60 32.29 27.14
N GLU A 90 -25.82 31.84 26.15
CA GLU A 90 -25.15 32.63 25.11
C GLU A 90 -24.16 33.69 25.66
N ALA A 91 -23.73 33.55 26.92
CA ALA A 91 -22.76 34.48 27.52
C ALA A 91 -21.40 34.34 26.85
N THR A 92 -20.86 35.45 26.31
CA THR A 92 -19.57 35.44 25.58
C THR A 92 -18.55 36.30 26.28
N GLY A 93 -17.29 35.85 26.37
CA GLY A 93 -16.21 36.65 26.92
C GLY A 93 -15.95 37.89 26.06
N ILE A 94 -15.55 37.66 24.81
CA ILE A 94 -15.33 38.71 23.80
C ILE A 94 -16.18 38.41 22.58
N ARG A 95 -17.03 39.34 22.17
CA ARG A 95 -17.83 39.27 20.94
C ARG A 95 -17.46 40.40 19.99
N ALA A 96 -17.08 40.06 18.78
CA ALA A 96 -16.91 41.00 17.68
C ALA A 96 -17.81 40.60 16.51
N ALA A 97 -18.56 41.57 15.96
CA ALA A 97 -19.43 41.29 14.83
C ALA A 97 -19.46 42.43 13.80
N THR A 98 -19.52 42.07 12.51
CA THR A 98 -19.75 43.03 11.41
C THR A 98 -20.87 42.52 10.50
N SER A 99 -21.78 43.41 10.11
CA SER A 99 -22.87 43.09 9.16
C SER A 99 -22.44 43.15 7.69
N GLY A 100 -21.23 43.63 7.41
CA GLY A 100 -20.69 43.85 6.07
C GLY A 100 -19.27 43.32 5.90
N SER A 101 -18.50 43.93 5.00
CA SER A 101 -17.13 43.52 4.67
C SER A 101 -16.07 44.05 5.63
N GLY A 102 -16.47 44.66 6.75
CA GLY A 102 -15.57 45.19 7.76
C GLY A 102 -14.72 44.10 8.38
N ARG A 103 -13.44 44.42 8.59
CA ARG A 103 -12.45 43.56 9.22
C ARG A 103 -12.69 43.46 10.72
N ILE A 104 -12.47 42.28 11.28
CA ILE A 104 -12.50 42.03 12.72
C ILE A 104 -11.07 41.71 13.17
N ASP A 105 -10.55 42.49 14.11
CA ASP A 105 -9.25 42.27 14.76
C ASP A 105 -9.45 42.10 16.27
N ILE A 106 -9.12 40.93 16.81
CA ILE A 106 -9.17 40.66 18.25
C ILE A 106 -7.77 40.30 18.73
N LEU A 107 -7.23 41.06 19.69
CA LEU A 107 -6.05 40.73 20.47
C LEU A 107 -6.45 40.50 21.92
N ASN A 108 -6.36 39.27 22.41
CA ASN A 108 -6.66 38.94 23.81
C ASN A 108 -5.41 38.46 24.56
N THR A 109 -5.14 39.11 25.68
CA THR A 109 -4.04 38.80 26.60
C THR A 109 -4.51 38.62 28.05
N GLY A 110 -5.82 38.71 28.31
CA GLY A 110 -6.43 38.43 29.61
C GLY A 110 -7.23 37.14 29.61
N ASP A 111 -7.24 36.42 30.74
CA ASP A 111 -7.95 35.15 30.86
C ASP A 111 -9.46 35.32 30.66
N LEU A 112 -10.10 34.36 29.98
CA LEU A 112 -11.55 34.34 29.77
C LEU A 112 -12.18 33.14 30.48
N ARG A 113 -13.24 33.37 31.23
CA ARG A 113 -14.08 32.33 31.84
C ARG A 113 -15.52 32.52 31.42
N THR A 114 -16.14 31.57 30.74
CA THR A 114 -17.54 31.66 30.34
C THR A 114 -18.32 30.42 30.75
N THR A 115 -19.58 30.56 31.15
CA THR A 115 -20.41 29.44 31.59
C THR A 115 -21.87 29.61 31.18
N GLY A 116 -22.41 28.63 30.48
CA GLY A 116 -23.82 28.59 30.07
C GLY A 116 -24.03 27.86 28.75
N TRP A 117 -25.29 27.73 28.34
CA TRP A 117 -25.61 27.16 27.03
C TRP A 117 -25.02 28.04 25.94
N ARG A 118 -24.20 27.50 25.03
CA ARG A 118 -23.52 28.23 23.96
C ARG A 118 -22.65 29.39 24.47
N ALA A 119 -21.98 29.17 25.61
CA ALA A 119 -21.04 30.14 26.16
C ALA A 119 -19.70 30.07 25.41
N ASP A 120 -19.40 31.10 24.63
CA ASP A 120 -18.19 31.19 23.81
C ASP A 120 -17.13 32.05 24.52
N GLY A 121 -15.85 31.66 24.50
CA GLY A 121 -14.78 32.49 25.07
C GLY A 121 -14.60 33.73 24.20
N ILE A 122 -14.30 33.50 22.93
CA ILE A 122 -14.26 34.51 21.87
C ILE A 122 -15.22 34.12 20.76
N LEU A 123 -16.10 35.03 20.35
CA LEU A 123 -16.98 34.91 19.18
C LEU A 123 -16.71 36.03 18.19
N ALA A 124 -16.23 35.69 17.00
CA ALA A 124 -16.07 36.61 15.87
C ALA A 124 -17.02 36.22 14.72
N SER A 125 -17.80 37.17 14.21
CA SER A 125 -18.72 36.90 13.10
C SER A 125 -18.82 38.06 12.12
N GLY A 126 -18.48 37.83 10.84
CA GLY A 126 -18.52 38.88 9.83
C GLY A 126 -18.41 38.38 8.39
N SER A 127 -18.49 39.30 7.43
CA SER A 127 -18.20 38.97 6.01
C SER A 127 -16.84 39.47 5.53
N GLY A 128 -16.16 40.31 6.33
CA GLY A 128 -14.79 40.74 6.09
C GLY A 128 -13.75 39.74 6.59
N GLU A 129 -12.50 40.21 6.65
CA GLU A 129 -11.38 39.47 7.24
C GLU A 129 -11.58 39.32 8.74
N ILE A 130 -11.25 38.16 9.30
CA ILE A 130 -11.31 37.91 10.74
C ILE A 130 -9.91 37.51 11.21
N GLU A 131 -9.32 38.28 12.11
CA GLU A 131 -8.04 37.97 12.76
C GLU A 131 -8.23 37.90 14.28
N ILE A 132 -7.87 36.77 14.88
CA ILE A 132 -7.91 36.54 16.34
C ILE A 132 -6.50 36.16 16.79
N ASP A 133 -5.89 36.93 17.68
CA ASP A 133 -4.65 36.63 18.39
C ASP A 133 -4.96 36.47 19.89
N ASN A 134 -5.10 35.23 20.35
CA ASN A 134 -5.31 34.90 21.75
C ASN A 134 -4.02 34.39 22.39
N ARG A 135 -3.62 35.00 23.51
CA ARG A 135 -2.40 34.66 24.26
C ARG A 135 -2.67 34.28 25.72
N ALA A 136 -3.92 34.28 26.14
CA ALA A 136 -4.33 33.97 27.49
C ALA A 136 -5.20 32.71 27.55
N ASP A 137 -5.37 32.18 28.75
CA ASP A 137 -6.15 30.96 28.93
C ASP A 137 -7.65 31.24 28.79
N ILE A 138 -8.37 30.32 28.15
CA ILE A 138 -9.82 30.37 27.98
C ILE A 138 -10.41 29.12 28.61
N HIS A 139 -11.32 29.30 29.55
CA HIS A 139 -12.13 28.23 30.13
C HIS A 139 -13.60 28.51 29.82
N THR A 140 -14.25 27.63 29.07
CA THR A 140 -15.68 27.72 28.80
C THR A 140 -16.40 26.48 29.28
N SER A 141 -17.64 26.64 29.72
CA SER A 141 -18.45 25.50 30.10
C SER A 141 -19.93 25.63 29.75
N GLY A 142 -20.56 24.49 29.50
CA GLY A 142 -21.97 24.37 29.15
C GLY A 142 -22.21 23.71 27.79
N THR A 143 -23.48 23.42 27.50
CA THR A 143 -23.87 22.75 26.25
C THR A 143 -23.54 23.65 25.05
N MET A 144 -22.85 23.15 24.02
CA MET A 144 -22.41 23.91 22.83
C MET A 144 -21.40 25.04 23.13
N ALA A 145 -20.66 24.97 24.23
CA ALA A 145 -19.61 25.95 24.52
C ALA A 145 -18.44 25.85 23.54
N HIS A 146 -17.77 26.97 23.27
CA HIS A 146 -16.54 27.00 22.47
C HIS A 146 -15.46 27.81 23.18
N GLY A 147 -14.19 27.45 23.01
CA GLY A 147 -13.09 28.33 23.41
C GLY A 147 -13.06 29.56 22.49
N ILE A 148 -12.81 29.33 21.20
CA ILE A 148 -12.79 30.34 20.15
C ILE A 148 -13.73 29.90 19.03
N ARG A 149 -14.65 30.78 18.63
CA ARG A 149 -15.57 30.56 17.51
C ARG A 149 -15.47 31.70 16.50
N ALA A 150 -15.19 31.35 15.25
CA ALA A 150 -15.20 32.29 14.13
C ALA A 150 -16.21 31.84 13.06
N SER A 151 -17.05 32.76 12.59
CA SER A 151 -18.05 32.52 11.55
C SER A 151 -17.95 33.57 10.45
N GLN A 152 -17.63 33.12 9.25
CA GLN A 152 -17.28 34.00 8.15
C GLN A 152 -18.18 33.78 6.92
N GLY A 153 -18.87 34.85 6.50
CA GLY A 153 -19.90 34.79 5.46
C GLY A 153 -19.47 35.33 4.08
N GLY A 154 -18.40 36.13 4.00
CA GLY A 154 -17.90 36.73 2.75
C GLY A 154 -16.59 36.09 2.30
N SER A 155 -15.96 36.55 1.21
CA SER A 155 -14.79 35.87 0.58
C SER A 155 -13.41 36.18 1.19
N ALA A 156 -13.34 36.89 2.31
CA ALA A 156 -12.09 37.29 2.95
C ALA A 156 -11.47 36.16 3.81
N ASP A 157 -10.26 36.34 4.32
CA ASP A 157 -9.59 35.28 5.08
C ASP A 157 -10.02 35.27 6.56
N THR A 158 -9.87 34.12 7.21
CA THR A 158 -9.99 33.96 8.67
C THR A 158 -8.70 33.39 9.21
N VAL A 159 -8.07 34.12 10.13
CA VAL A 159 -6.81 33.74 10.78
C VAL A 159 -7.01 33.69 12.28
N ILE A 160 -6.71 32.54 12.89
CA ILE A 160 -6.72 32.38 14.34
C ILE A 160 -5.33 31.98 14.80
N ARG A 161 -4.76 32.75 15.72
CA ARG A 161 -3.53 32.44 16.42
C ARG A 161 -3.85 32.28 17.90
N ASN A 162 -3.64 31.09 18.44
CA ASN A 162 -3.87 30.81 19.85
C ASN A 162 -2.62 30.22 20.51
N THR A 163 -2.11 30.90 21.53
CA THR A 163 -0.98 30.42 22.35
C THR A 163 -1.39 30.13 23.80
N GLY A 164 -2.60 30.51 24.21
CA GLY A 164 -3.13 30.16 25.53
C GLY A 164 -3.80 28.79 25.54
N ASN A 165 -3.99 28.24 26.73
CA ASN A 165 -4.67 26.96 26.92
C ASN A 165 -6.18 27.13 26.76
N LEU A 166 -6.85 26.13 26.18
CA LEU A 166 -8.29 26.10 26.01
C LEU A 166 -8.88 24.93 26.79
N GLN A 167 -9.75 25.22 27.75
CA GLN A 167 -10.55 24.21 28.44
C GLN A 167 -12.02 24.41 28.11
N VAL A 168 -12.69 23.38 27.59
CA VAL A 168 -14.11 23.41 27.23
C VAL A 168 -14.82 22.23 27.87
N ASP A 169 -15.66 22.51 28.85
CA ASP A 169 -16.37 21.50 29.63
C ASP A 169 -17.89 21.57 29.37
N GLY A 170 -18.51 20.55 28.78
CA GLY A 170 -19.92 20.68 28.41
C GLY A 170 -20.55 19.47 27.76
N ASN A 171 -21.57 19.71 26.95
CA ASN A 171 -22.18 18.70 26.11
C ASN A 171 -22.24 19.24 24.68
N ALA A 172 -22.08 18.38 23.67
CA ALA A 172 -22.42 18.79 22.31
C ALA A 172 -23.90 19.18 22.24
N GLY A 173 -24.25 20.03 21.28
CA GLY A 173 -25.61 20.45 21.04
C GLY A 173 -26.45 19.47 20.23
N GLY A 174 -27.71 19.83 20.02
CA GLY A 174 -28.54 19.21 18.98
C GLY A 174 -27.95 19.41 17.57
N TRP A 175 -28.74 19.06 16.55
CA TRP A 175 -28.35 18.71 15.16
C TRP A 175 -27.31 19.56 14.39
N PHE A 176 -26.89 20.74 14.84
CA PHE A 176 -25.92 21.58 14.12
C PHE A 176 -24.84 22.25 14.98
N ASP A 177 -24.83 22.06 16.30
CA ASP A 177 -23.88 22.74 17.17
C ASP A 177 -22.88 21.75 17.78
N VAL A 178 -21.62 21.93 17.41
CA VAL A 178 -20.48 21.22 17.99
C VAL A 178 -20.06 21.90 19.30
N MET A 179 -19.27 21.20 20.11
CA MET A 179 -18.51 21.81 21.20
C MET A 179 -17.05 21.72 20.80
N ALA A 180 -16.31 22.84 20.82
CA ALA A 180 -14.91 22.81 20.38
C ALA A 180 -13.98 23.77 21.12
N GLY A 181 -12.71 23.38 21.26
CA GLY A 181 -11.66 24.33 21.65
C GLY A 181 -11.61 25.49 20.65
N ILE A 182 -11.44 25.19 19.36
CA ILE A 182 -11.51 26.16 18.27
C ILE A 182 -12.51 25.66 17.22
N SER A 183 -13.48 26.51 16.84
CA SER A 183 -14.43 26.23 15.76
C SER A 183 -14.43 27.36 14.73
N VAL A 184 -14.13 27.04 13.47
CA VAL A 184 -14.19 27.98 12.35
C VAL A 184 -15.19 27.49 11.32
N SER A 185 -16.12 28.35 10.92
CA SER A 185 -17.01 28.10 9.79
C SER A 185 -16.86 29.24 8.78
N SER A 186 -16.33 28.94 7.59
CA SER A 186 -16.32 29.88 6.46
C SER A 186 -17.22 29.34 5.36
N TYR A 187 -18.15 30.16 4.88
CA TYR A 187 -19.12 29.75 3.85
C TYR A 187 -18.74 30.25 2.45
N SER A 188 -17.46 30.59 2.25
CA SER A 188 -16.99 31.30 1.06
C SER A 188 -15.64 30.77 0.54
N SER A 189 -15.08 31.49 -0.44
CA SER A 189 -13.74 31.27 -1.00
C SER A 189 -12.57 31.77 -0.13
N GLY A 190 -12.83 32.31 1.05
CA GLY A 190 -11.81 32.85 1.95
C GLY A 190 -10.96 31.77 2.62
N ALA A 191 -9.64 31.97 2.69
CA ALA A 191 -8.74 31.03 3.35
C ALA A 191 -9.00 30.96 4.85
N VAL A 192 -8.79 29.79 5.45
CA VAL A 192 -8.85 29.60 6.90
C VAL A 192 -7.48 29.12 7.37
N ASP A 193 -6.84 29.88 8.25
CA ASP A 193 -5.56 29.52 8.85
C ASP A 193 -5.70 29.50 10.39
N VAL A 194 -5.55 28.32 10.98
CA VAL A 194 -5.59 28.14 12.44
C VAL A 194 -4.21 27.72 12.91
N ILE A 195 -3.57 28.58 13.71
CA ILE A 195 -2.26 28.35 14.33
C ILE A 195 -2.48 28.23 15.84
N HIS A 196 -2.20 27.07 16.40
CA HIS A 196 -2.40 26.79 17.82
C HIS A 196 -1.16 26.19 18.48
N ASN A 197 -0.73 26.74 19.63
CA ASN A 197 0.46 26.31 20.36
C ASN A 197 0.23 26.11 21.88
N GLY A 198 -1.01 26.15 22.36
CA GLY A 198 -1.35 25.88 23.75
C GLY A 198 -1.85 24.44 23.93
N ASP A 199 -2.36 24.10 25.10
CA ASP A 199 -3.07 22.84 25.30
C ASP A 199 -4.58 23.02 25.04
N ILE A 200 -5.25 21.98 24.54
CA ILE A 200 -6.72 21.92 24.43
C ILE A 200 -7.23 20.75 25.26
N LEU A 201 -8.11 21.02 26.22
CA LEU A 201 -8.88 20.01 26.93
C LEU A 201 -10.37 20.23 26.65
N VAL A 202 -10.99 19.27 25.99
CA VAL A 202 -12.44 19.28 25.71
C VAL A 202 -13.05 18.07 26.40
N THR A 203 -13.86 18.34 27.42
CA THR A 203 -14.57 17.31 28.19
C THR A 203 -16.06 17.44 27.94
N GLY A 204 -16.69 16.47 27.28
CA GLY A 204 -18.14 16.55 27.16
C GLY A 204 -18.86 15.42 26.47
N LYS A 205 -20.15 15.28 26.79
CA LYS A 205 -21.02 14.23 26.24
C LYS A 205 -21.54 14.65 24.87
N GLY A 206 -21.44 13.78 23.87
CA GLY A 206 -22.21 13.94 22.65
C GLY A 206 -23.69 13.68 22.95
N VAL A 207 -24.59 14.64 22.76
CA VAL A 207 -26.02 14.35 22.91
C VAL A 207 -26.49 13.51 21.73
N GLY A 208 -27.06 12.32 22.00
CA GLY A 208 -27.46 11.30 21.01
C GLY A 208 -28.61 11.68 20.07
N GLY A 209 -28.73 12.94 19.66
CA GLY A 209 -29.74 13.43 18.74
C GLY A 209 -29.40 13.18 17.28
N GLY A 210 -29.24 11.92 16.85
CA GLY A 210 -29.30 11.43 15.46
C GLY A 210 -28.34 12.00 14.40
N GLY A 211 -27.59 13.08 14.69
CA GLY A 211 -26.61 13.69 13.80
C GLY A 211 -25.17 13.30 14.18
N PRO A 212 -24.20 13.51 13.27
CA PRO A 212 -22.77 13.24 13.47
C PRO A 212 -22.09 14.26 14.43
N MET A 213 -22.80 14.68 15.48
CA MET A 213 -22.41 15.79 16.35
C MET A 213 -21.47 15.30 17.45
N GLY A 214 -20.49 16.15 17.79
CA GLY A 214 -19.30 15.72 18.52
C GLY A 214 -18.63 16.79 19.37
N ALA A 215 -17.67 16.34 20.16
CA ALA A 215 -16.69 17.20 20.81
C ALA A 215 -15.43 17.25 19.93
N PHE A 216 -14.88 18.45 19.73
CA PHE A 216 -13.74 18.70 18.85
C PHE A 216 -12.63 19.46 19.57
N GLY A 217 -11.37 19.10 19.39
CA GLY A 217 -10.28 19.98 19.81
C GLY A 217 -10.25 21.22 18.91
N ILE A 218 -10.04 20.99 17.61
CA ILE A 218 -10.12 22.01 16.57
C ILE A 218 -11.05 21.51 15.46
N PHE A 219 -12.01 22.33 15.05
CA PHE A 219 -12.93 22.07 13.96
C PHE A 219 -12.89 23.24 12.97
N THR A 220 -12.56 22.97 11.71
CA THR A 220 -12.74 23.93 10.62
C THR A 220 -13.70 23.38 9.58
N HIS A 221 -14.57 24.24 9.06
CA HIS A 221 -15.46 23.93 7.96
C HIS A 221 -15.46 25.07 6.96
N THR A 222 -14.87 24.85 5.79
CA THR A 222 -14.87 25.80 4.68
C THR A 222 -15.76 25.34 3.54
N ARG A 223 -16.66 26.20 3.07
CA ARG A 223 -17.48 26.00 1.87
C ARG A 223 -16.99 26.92 0.75
N GLY A 224 -15.96 26.49 0.05
CA GLY A 224 -15.46 27.18 -1.13
C GLY A 224 -14.14 26.58 -1.59
N THR A 225 -13.56 27.15 -2.64
CA THR A 225 -12.27 26.72 -3.20
C THR A 225 -11.07 27.14 -2.35
N ALA A 226 -11.33 27.56 -1.12
CA ALA A 226 -10.34 28.07 -0.19
C ALA A 226 -9.40 26.98 0.31
N VAL A 227 -8.21 27.39 0.70
CA VAL A 227 -7.31 26.54 1.49
C VAL A 227 -7.70 26.67 2.96
N SER A 228 -7.92 25.55 3.64
CA SER A 228 -7.99 25.50 5.09
C SER A 228 -6.76 24.80 5.63
N THR A 229 -5.99 25.51 6.45
CA THR A 229 -4.78 25.01 7.10
C THR A 229 -4.98 25.04 8.61
N ILE A 230 -4.64 23.94 9.27
CA ILE A 230 -4.50 23.87 10.73
C ILE A 230 -3.05 23.52 11.02
N THR A 231 -2.36 24.39 11.76
CA THR A 231 -1.05 24.14 12.33
C THR A 231 -1.20 24.12 13.84
N ALA A 232 -1.04 22.96 14.47
CA ALA A 232 -1.27 22.80 15.89
C ALA A 232 -0.06 22.14 16.58
N SER A 233 0.22 22.59 17.80
CA SER A 233 1.13 21.98 18.75
C SER A 233 0.56 22.06 20.16
N GLY A 234 1.20 21.39 21.13
CA GLY A 234 0.65 21.21 22.48
C GLY A 234 -0.26 19.99 22.58
N ASP A 235 -0.70 19.66 23.79
CA ASP A 235 -1.53 18.49 24.05
C ASP A 235 -2.99 18.78 23.72
N ILE A 236 -3.62 17.96 22.86
CA ILE A 236 -5.04 18.08 22.50
C ILE A 236 -5.77 16.84 23.00
N THR A 237 -6.53 17.00 24.08
CA THR A 237 -7.31 15.94 24.70
C THR A 237 -8.80 16.20 24.52
N VAL A 238 -9.48 15.29 23.83
CA VAL A 238 -10.94 15.29 23.64
C VAL A 238 -11.50 14.03 24.26
N THR A 239 -12.27 14.20 25.32
CA THR A 239 -12.89 13.10 26.05
C THR A 239 -14.39 13.31 26.14
N GLY A 240 -15.16 12.24 26.00
CA GLY A 240 -16.58 12.29 26.32
C GLY A 240 -17.05 11.04 27.04
N ASN A 241 -17.62 11.26 28.22
CA ASN A 241 -18.12 10.24 29.13
C ASN A 241 -19.52 9.76 28.72
N ASP A 242 -19.69 9.21 27.53
CA ASP A 242 -20.99 8.64 27.16
C ASP A 242 -20.96 7.13 26.95
N PRO A 243 -21.50 6.32 27.88
CA PRO A 243 -21.87 4.95 27.60
C PRO A 243 -23.14 4.93 26.74
N VAL A 244 -23.04 5.26 25.45
CA VAL A 244 -24.20 5.32 24.55
C VAL A 244 -24.60 3.93 24.08
N THR A 245 -25.83 3.52 24.44
CA THR A 245 -26.52 2.32 23.94
C THR A 245 -27.24 2.54 22.59
N ALA A 246 -27.11 3.71 21.96
CA ALA A 246 -27.74 4.06 20.69
C ALA A 246 -26.76 3.92 19.49
N PRO A 247 -27.18 3.31 18.37
CA PRO A 247 -26.31 2.94 17.25
C PRO A 247 -25.81 4.12 16.38
N THR A 248 -26.26 5.35 16.62
CA THR A 248 -25.77 6.56 15.93
C THR A 248 -24.79 7.28 16.83
N SER A 249 -23.52 6.87 16.78
CA SER A 249 -22.50 7.30 17.73
C SER A 249 -22.09 8.77 17.51
N PRO A 250 -22.08 9.62 18.55
CA PRO A 250 -21.44 10.93 18.48
C PRO A 250 -19.94 10.76 18.24
N TYR A 251 -19.37 11.57 17.35
CA TYR A 251 -17.93 11.54 17.07
C TYR A 251 -17.19 12.38 18.12
N GLN A 252 -16.10 11.87 18.67
CA GLN A 252 -15.15 12.71 19.38
C GLN A 252 -13.93 12.81 18.50
N THR A 253 -13.53 14.04 18.16
CA THR A 253 -12.46 14.27 17.19
C THR A 253 -11.41 15.22 17.74
N GLY A 254 -10.13 14.85 17.72
CA GLY A 254 -9.06 15.77 18.12
C GLY A 254 -8.99 17.00 17.21
N ILE A 255 -8.66 16.79 15.93
CA ILE A 255 -8.66 17.85 14.91
C ILE A 255 -9.48 17.37 13.70
N GLU A 256 -10.48 18.14 13.30
CA GLU A 256 -11.16 17.98 12.02
C GLU A 256 -10.98 19.22 11.14
N ASN A 257 -10.37 19.03 9.98
CA ASN A 257 -10.32 20.06 8.94
C ASN A 257 -11.21 19.64 7.77
N ARG A 258 -12.32 20.34 7.58
CA ARG A 258 -13.28 20.08 6.51
C ARG A 258 -13.25 21.17 5.45
N ALA A 259 -12.75 20.85 4.26
CA ALA A 259 -12.82 21.74 3.10
C ALA A 259 -13.78 21.17 2.04
N GLU A 260 -14.96 21.77 1.87
CA GLU A 260 -15.96 21.20 0.98
C GLU A 260 -15.58 21.29 -0.49
N TYR A 261 -14.92 22.37 -0.96
CA TYR A 261 -14.55 22.58 -2.37
C TYR A 261 -13.06 22.92 -2.55
N GLY A 262 -12.26 22.80 -1.49
CA GLY A 262 -10.89 23.29 -1.45
C GLY A 262 -9.91 22.28 -0.85
N THR A 263 -8.75 22.78 -0.45
CA THR A 263 -7.67 21.97 0.13
C THR A 263 -7.75 22.02 1.64
N ALA A 264 -7.70 20.86 2.29
CA ALA A 264 -7.61 20.73 3.74
C ALA A 264 -6.19 20.26 4.11
N SER A 265 -5.50 20.99 4.99
CA SER A 265 -4.18 20.62 5.50
C SER A 265 -4.17 20.64 7.02
N ILE A 266 -3.61 19.60 7.63
CA ILE A 266 -3.34 19.52 9.06
C ILE A 266 -1.85 19.26 9.26
N ASN A 267 -1.19 20.12 10.02
CA ASN A 267 0.17 19.94 10.50
C ASN A 267 0.11 19.90 12.03
N TYR A 268 0.36 18.72 12.62
CA TYR A 268 0.39 18.54 14.07
C TYR A 268 1.77 18.13 14.54
N THR A 269 2.38 18.90 15.43
CA THR A 269 3.73 18.64 15.97
C THR A 269 3.82 18.91 17.47
N ASN A 270 4.82 18.35 18.14
CA ASN A 270 5.20 18.66 19.52
C ASN A 270 4.04 18.60 20.53
N GLY A 271 3.41 17.43 20.66
CA GLY A 271 2.30 17.21 21.58
C GLY A 271 1.67 15.82 21.49
N THR A 272 0.74 15.55 22.40
CA THR A 272 -0.10 14.35 22.42
C THR A 272 -1.54 14.71 22.04
N LEU A 273 -2.02 14.17 20.93
CA LEU A 273 -3.43 14.19 20.57
C LEU A 273 -4.09 12.93 21.12
N THR A 274 -5.08 13.10 21.99
CA THR A 274 -5.88 12.00 22.53
C THR A 274 -7.35 12.27 22.27
N ALA A 275 -7.99 11.42 21.47
CA ALA A 275 -9.44 11.36 21.35
C ALA A 275 -9.93 10.03 21.96
N ALA A 276 -10.75 10.10 23.01
CA ALA A 276 -11.14 8.91 23.77
C ALA A 276 -12.65 8.85 24.03
N GLY A 277 -13.32 7.89 23.40
CA GLY A 277 -14.77 7.66 23.49
C GLY A 277 -15.13 6.18 23.34
N THR A 278 -16.40 5.82 23.55
CA THR A 278 -16.82 4.40 23.56
C THR A 278 -16.90 3.77 22.17
N THR A 279 -17.33 4.53 21.17
CA THR A 279 -17.63 4.07 19.80
C THR A 279 -17.38 5.21 18.80
N GLY A 280 -16.74 4.92 17.67
CA GLY A 280 -16.60 5.84 16.53
C GLY A 280 -15.65 7.04 16.74
N THR A 281 -14.85 7.05 17.80
CA THR A 281 -13.90 8.13 18.11
C THR A 281 -12.84 8.30 17.02
N ARG A 282 -12.50 9.53 16.64
CA ARG A 282 -11.50 9.83 15.60
C ARG A 282 -10.39 10.69 16.21
N GLY A 283 -9.12 10.39 15.92
CA GLY A 283 -8.00 11.21 16.39
C GLY A 283 -7.86 12.47 15.54
N LEU A 284 -7.23 12.32 14.38
CA LEU A 284 -7.02 13.33 13.36
C LEU A 284 -7.86 13.03 12.13
N VAL A 285 -8.59 14.03 11.63
CA VAL A 285 -9.43 13.90 10.44
C VAL A 285 -9.17 15.08 9.51
N ALA A 286 -8.47 14.85 8.41
CA ALA A 286 -8.54 15.77 7.28
C ALA A 286 -9.57 15.25 6.28
N TRP A 287 -10.60 16.04 6.05
CA TRP A 287 -11.66 15.68 5.13
C TRP A 287 -11.84 16.77 4.09
N SER A 288 -11.53 16.48 2.82
CA SER A 288 -12.01 17.28 1.70
C SER A 288 -13.15 16.54 1.00
N SER A 289 -14.37 17.09 1.05
CA SER A 289 -15.57 16.37 0.62
C SER A 289 -15.91 16.54 -0.86
N ASN A 290 -15.22 17.41 -1.61
CA ASN A 290 -15.63 17.61 -3.00
C ASN A 290 -15.15 16.53 -3.95
N LYS A 291 -16.08 16.18 -4.83
CA LYS A 291 -15.87 15.29 -5.95
C LYS A 291 -15.19 15.96 -7.16
N SER A 292 -14.70 17.20 -7.03
CA SER A 292 -13.97 17.88 -8.10
C SER A 292 -12.50 17.46 -8.13
N ALA A 293 -12.04 17.01 -9.30
CA ALA A 293 -10.65 16.68 -9.56
C ALA A 293 -9.74 17.88 -9.20
N GLY A 294 -8.74 17.65 -8.33
CA GLY A 294 -7.76 18.66 -7.92
C GLY A 294 -7.87 19.16 -6.47
N THR A 295 -8.85 18.68 -5.69
CA THR A 295 -8.87 18.93 -4.24
C THR A 295 -7.92 17.99 -3.51
N GLU A 296 -7.17 18.54 -2.55
CA GLU A 296 -6.17 17.80 -1.77
C GLU A 296 -6.54 17.77 -0.29
N ALA A 297 -6.33 16.64 0.38
CA ALA A 297 -6.32 16.54 1.83
C ALA A 297 -4.94 16.07 2.29
N SER A 298 -4.30 16.86 3.15
CA SER A 298 -2.98 16.52 3.71
C SER A 298 -3.00 16.44 5.23
N VAL A 299 -2.35 15.42 5.78
CA VAL A 299 -2.11 15.28 7.22
C VAL A 299 -0.62 15.00 7.44
N ASN A 300 0.02 15.88 8.18
CA ASN A 300 1.42 15.78 8.55
C ASN A 300 1.51 15.69 10.08
N VAL A 301 2.14 14.64 10.60
CA VAL A 301 2.30 14.39 12.04
C VAL A 301 3.79 14.29 12.39
N GLY A 302 4.28 15.19 13.26
CA GLY A 302 5.64 15.12 13.82
C GLY A 302 6.80 15.27 12.80
N LEU A 303 6.59 15.97 11.68
CA LEU A 303 7.61 16.12 10.63
C LEU A 303 8.81 17.00 11.03
N ASP A 304 8.68 17.81 12.07
CA ASP A 304 9.76 18.62 12.64
C ASP A 304 10.73 17.81 13.52
N GLY A 305 10.50 16.50 13.66
CA GLY A 305 11.28 15.60 14.51
C GLY A 305 10.90 15.66 15.98
N SER A 306 9.86 16.41 16.37
CA SER A 306 9.33 16.37 17.72
C SER A 306 8.65 15.04 18.03
N ALA A 307 8.60 14.66 19.31
CA ALA A 307 7.79 13.52 19.74
C ALA A 307 6.31 13.91 19.63
N THR A 308 5.56 13.19 18.80
CA THR A 308 4.13 13.46 18.59
C THR A 308 3.38 12.15 18.72
N THR A 309 2.35 12.10 19.57
CA THR A 309 1.54 10.88 19.71
C THR A 309 0.09 11.17 19.36
N VAL A 310 -0.53 10.32 18.55
CA VAL A 310 -1.93 10.39 18.17
C VAL A 310 -2.62 9.14 18.69
N ASN A 311 -3.45 9.29 19.71
CA ASN A 311 -4.19 8.22 20.35
C ASN A 311 -5.69 8.36 20.04
N ALA A 312 -6.27 7.34 19.42
CA ALA A 312 -7.71 7.24 19.21
C ALA A 312 -8.25 5.96 19.87
N TYR A 313 -9.02 6.10 20.95
CA TYR A 313 -9.59 4.96 21.68
C TYR A 313 -11.09 4.81 21.41
N GLY A 314 -11.53 3.56 21.23
CA GLY A 314 -12.94 3.18 21.04
C GLY A 314 -13.16 2.21 19.88
N SER A 315 -14.33 1.56 19.85
CA SER A 315 -14.66 0.65 18.74
C SER A 315 -14.98 1.40 17.45
N GLY A 316 -14.35 1.06 16.34
CA GLY A 316 -14.45 1.78 15.06
C GLY A 316 -13.63 3.07 15.02
N SER A 317 -12.59 3.16 15.84
CA SER A 317 -11.76 4.37 15.95
C SER A 317 -10.62 4.43 14.93
N PHE A 318 -10.32 5.65 14.50
CA PHE A 318 -9.25 5.95 13.53
C PHE A 318 -8.26 6.92 14.16
N GLY A 319 -6.97 6.60 14.12
CA GLY A 319 -5.91 7.53 14.52
C GLY A 319 -5.82 8.71 13.55
N VAL A 320 -5.66 8.41 12.25
CA VAL A 320 -5.65 9.40 11.16
C VAL A 320 -6.62 8.99 10.07
N LEU A 321 -7.48 9.92 9.64
CA LEU A 321 -8.34 9.77 8.48
C LEU A 321 -8.06 10.90 7.48
N ALA A 322 -7.65 10.54 6.26
CA ALA A 322 -7.58 11.46 5.13
C ALA A 322 -8.57 11.02 4.05
N SER A 323 -9.52 11.88 3.69
CA SER A 323 -10.53 11.57 2.67
C SER A 323 -10.65 12.71 1.66
N SER A 324 -10.28 12.47 0.41
CA SER A 324 -10.38 13.41 -0.74
C SER A 324 -10.10 12.68 -2.06
N TRP A 325 -9.96 13.36 -3.19
CA TRP A 325 -9.41 12.73 -4.41
C TRP A 325 -7.92 12.47 -4.31
N LYS A 326 -7.18 13.43 -3.74
CA LYS A 326 -5.73 13.40 -3.62
C LYS A 326 -5.33 13.54 -2.17
N ASN A 327 -4.91 12.44 -1.57
CA ASN A 327 -4.52 12.43 -0.17
C ASN A 327 -3.00 12.33 -0.01
N SER A 328 -2.46 13.09 0.95
CA SER A 328 -1.09 12.93 1.41
C SER A 328 -1.08 12.78 2.93
N VAL A 329 -0.59 11.65 3.42
CA VAL A 329 -0.42 11.45 4.87
C VAL A 329 1.05 11.17 5.14
N ARG A 330 1.65 11.95 6.03
CA ARG A 330 3.06 11.82 6.42
C ARG A 330 3.20 11.70 7.93
N ILE A 331 3.91 10.66 8.37
CA ILE A 331 4.18 10.39 9.79
C ILE A 331 5.70 10.46 10.00
N GLY A 332 6.16 11.44 10.77
CA GLY A 332 7.58 11.67 11.04
C GLY A 332 8.20 10.64 11.98
N ARG A 333 9.54 10.58 12.02
CA ARG A 333 10.30 9.52 12.73
C ARG A 333 9.97 9.34 14.21
N ASN A 334 9.65 10.43 14.89
CA ASN A 334 9.33 10.42 16.32
C ASN A 334 7.81 10.47 16.58
N ALA A 335 6.98 10.25 15.55
CA ALA A 335 5.54 10.22 15.68
C ALA A 335 5.04 8.79 15.97
N GLY A 336 4.08 8.69 16.87
CA GLY A 336 3.36 7.47 17.23
C GLY A 336 1.88 7.60 16.88
N VAL A 337 1.29 6.64 16.16
CA VAL A 337 -0.17 6.57 15.95
C VAL A 337 -0.71 5.29 16.57
N LEU A 338 -1.57 5.44 17.58
CA LEU A 338 -2.25 4.35 18.28
C LEU A 338 -3.77 4.43 18.02
N GLY A 339 -4.36 3.33 17.56
CA GLY A 339 -5.81 3.25 17.40
C GLY A 339 -6.31 1.82 17.19
N GLU A 340 -7.61 1.64 17.00
CA GLU A 340 -8.12 0.37 16.47
C GLU A 340 -7.73 0.21 15.00
N THR A 341 -8.04 1.23 14.19
CA THR A 341 -7.42 1.46 12.89
C THR A 341 -6.41 2.57 13.05
N GLY A 342 -5.12 2.32 12.77
CA GLY A 342 -4.09 3.35 12.93
C GLY A 342 -4.34 4.50 11.94
N ILE A 343 -4.32 4.19 10.65
CA ILE A 343 -4.44 5.18 9.57
C ILE A 343 -5.40 4.66 8.51
N GLN A 344 -6.35 5.50 8.12
CA GLN A 344 -7.24 5.26 6.99
C GLN A 344 -7.10 6.37 5.95
N ILE A 345 -6.89 5.99 4.70
CA ILE A 345 -6.83 6.95 3.58
C ILE A 345 -7.88 6.54 2.55
N GLN A 346 -8.72 7.48 2.14
CA GLN A 346 -9.80 7.26 1.18
C GLN A 346 -9.70 8.25 0.02
N GLY A 347 -9.38 7.77 -1.18
CA GLY A 347 -9.29 8.66 -2.35
C GLY A 347 -8.83 7.97 -3.61
N VAL A 348 -8.55 8.74 -4.67
CA VAL A 348 -8.06 8.20 -5.94
C VAL A 348 -6.54 8.14 -5.92
N ASP A 349 -5.88 9.28 -5.80
CA ASP A 349 -4.42 9.34 -5.67
C ASP A 349 -4.04 9.49 -4.20
N ASN A 350 -3.36 8.50 -3.65
CA ASN A 350 -3.02 8.48 -2.24
C ASN A 350 -1.52 8.31 -2.07
N THR A 351 -0.87 9.26 -1.41
CA THR A 351 0.52 9.15 -1.00
C THR A 351 0.58 9.00 0.51
N PHE A 352 1.24 7.95 0.97
CA PHE A 352 1.52 7.71 2.37
C PHE A 352 3.02 7.58 2.59
N GLU A 353 3.57 8.35 3.52
CA GLU A 353 4.98 8.27 3.92
C GLU A 353 5.02 8.05 5.45
N ASN A 354 5.63 6.95 5.90
CA ASN A 354 5.83 6.67 7.31
C ASN A 354 7.31 6.49 7.64
N ASP A 355 7.84 7.39 8.45
CA ASP A 355 9.15 7.27 9.10
C ASP A 355 9.01 6.90 10.58
N GLY A 356 7.79 7.00 11.15
CA GLY A 356 7.48 6.82 12.57
C GLY A 356 6.98 5.44 12.97
N ARG A 357 6.30 5.37 14.11
CA ARG A 357 5.70 4.14 14.67
C ARG A 357 4.18 4.17 14.57
N ILE A 358 3.57 3.13 14.01
CA ILE A 358 2.12 2.98 13.90
C ILE A 358 1.74 1.65 14.54
N VAL A 359 0.82 1.67 15.49
CA VAL A 359 0.32 0.46 16.17
C VAL A 359 -1.20 0.45 16.16
N ALA A 360 -1.79 -0.53 15.49
CA ALA A 360 -3.20 -0.86 15.64
C ALA A 360 -3.41 -1.96 16.68
N SER A 361 -4.36 -1.74 17.57
CA SER A 361 -4.72 -2.69 18.65
C SER A 361 -6.00 -3.48 18.37
N GLY A 362 -6.75 -3.12 17.31
CA GLY A 362 -8.02 -3.77 16.98
C GLY A 362 -7.82 -5.13 16.31
N ALA A 363 -8.44 -6.18 16.85
CA ALA A 363 -8.31 -7.56 16.34
C ALA A 363 -8.72 -7.77 14.87
N ASN A 364 -9.55 -6.86 14.32
CA ASN A 364 -10.09 -6.96 12.97
C ASN A 364 -9.62 -5.84 12.02
N HIS A 365 -8.72 -4.96 12.48
CA HIS A 365 -8.43 -3.71 11.79
C HIS A 365 -6.97 -3.64 11.35
N ALA A 366 -6.73 -2.91 10.26
CA ALA A 366 -5.39 -2.67 9.78
C ALA A 366 -4.73 -1.51 10.51
N ALA A 367 -3.43 -1.63 10.76
CA ALA A 367 -2.60 -0.51 11.20
C ALA A 367 -2.61 0.60 10.16
N VAL A 368 -2.51 0.23 8.88
CA VAL A 368 -2.69 1.14 7.75
C VAL A 368 -3.67 0.53 6.76
N ALA A 369 -4.78 1.23 6.50
CA ALA A 369 -5.76 0.87 5.48
C ALA A 369 -5.85 1.98 4.42
N VAL A 370 -5.47 1.65 3.18
CA VAL A 370 -5.62 2.57 2.04
C VAL A 370 -6.73 2.05 1.13
N TYR A 371 -7.78 2.85 1.01
CA TYR A 371 -8.95 2.58 0.19
C TYR A 371 -8.97 3.47 -1.04
N ALA A 372 -8.90 2.86 -2.23
CA ALA A 372 -9.18 3.63 -3.44
C ALA A 372 -10.68 3.77 -3.66
N TYR A 373 -11.19 5.00 -3.65
CA TYR A 373 -12.59 5.28 -3.93
C TYR A 373 -12.76 5.63 -5.41
N ARG A 374 -13.28 4.68 -6.19
CA ARG A 374 -13.70 4.83 -7.61
C ARG A 374 -12.65 5.45 -8.55
N GLY A 375 -11.98 4.62 -9.34
CA GLY A 375 -11.14 5.05 -10.46
C GLY A 375 -9.74 4.45 -10.46
N ASN A 376 -9.00 4.71 -11.53
CA ASN A 376 -7.63 4.22 -11.74
C ASN A 376 -6.61 5.13 -11.03
N GLY A 377 -6.79 5.29 -9.73
CA GLY A 377 -5.94 6.11 -8.89
C GLY A 377 -4.66 5.41 -8.47
N THR A 378 -3.60 6.18 -8.26
CA THR A 378 -2.31 5.62 -7.82
C THR A 378 -2.19 5.67 -6.30
N VAL A 379 -1.89 4.53 -5.68
CA VAL A 379 -1.50 4.48 -4.26
C VAL A 379 0.00 4.33 -4.16
N THR A 380 0.70 5.28 -3.55
CA THR A 380 2.12 5.15 -3.19
C THR A 380 2.24 5.07 -1.68
N LEU A 381 2.75 3.96 -1.16
CA LEU A 381 3.03 3.77 0.25
C LEU A 381 4.53 3.63 0.44
N THR A 382 5.16 4.55 1.15
CA THR A 382 6.58 4.47 1.54
C THR A 382 6.66 4.29 3.05
N ASN A 383 7.19 3.16 3.52
CA ASN A 383 7.39 2.90 4.94
C ASN A 383 8.88 2.67 5.23
N THR A 384 9.49 3.60 5.99
CA THR A 384 10.83 3.44 6.58
C THR A 384 10.77 3.21 8.10
N GLY A 385 9.59 3.38 8.70
CA GLY A 385 9.35 3.24 10.13
C GLY A 385 8.88 1.84 10.57
N HIS A 386 8.03 1.78 11.59
CA HIS A 386 7.50 0.54 12.18
C HIS A 386 5.97 0.52 12.14
N ILE A 387 5.37 -0.53 11.58
CA ILE A 387 3.92 -0.75 11.50
C ILE A 387 3.59 -2.06 12.22
N GLU A 388 2.68 -2.02 13.19
CA GLU A 388 2.27 -3.16 14.00
C GLU A 388 0.74 -3.23 14.06
N GLY A 389 0.12 -4.37 13.78
CA GLY A 389 -1.34 -4.53 13.94
C GLY A 389 -1.87 -5.91 13.56
N ALA A 390 -3.15 -6.17 13.85
CA ALA A 390 -3.76 -7.45 13.48
C ALA A 390 -3.68 -7.69 11.96
N TYR A 391 -3.95 -6.63 11.19
CA TYR A 391 -3.55 -6.52 9.79
C TYR A 391 -2.48 -5.41 9.71
N GLY A 392 -1.33 -5.69 9.10
CA GLY A 392 -0.27 -4.67 8.99
C GLY A 392 -0.71 -3.54 8.04
N VAL A 393 -0.76 -3.85 6.76
CA VAL A 393 -1.14 -2.95 5.68
C VAL A 393 -2.26 -3.58 4.85
N TRP A 394 -3.34 -2.86 4.62
CA TRP A 394 -4.41 -3.25 3.70
C TRP A 394 -4.52 -2.25 2.54
N LEU A 395 -4.35 -2.75 1.33
CA LEU A 395 -4.55 -2.02 0.07
C LEU A 395 -5.77 -2.61 -0.63
N GLY A 396 -6.92 -1.94 -0.60
CA GLY A 396 -8.11 -2.41 -1.32
C GLY A 396 -8.98 -1.30 -1.91
N GLY A 397 -9.83 -1.61 -2.89
CA GLY A 397 -10.92 -0.69 -3.21
C GLY A 397 -12.04 -0.79 -2.16
N ALA A 398 -12.71 0.33 -1.88
CA ALA A 398 -13.92 0.32 -1.05
C ALA A 398 -15.07 -0.37 -1.80
N ASP A 399 -15.96 -1.06 -1.08
CA ASP A 399 -17.25 -1.57 -1.59
C ASP A 399 -17.16 -2.51 -2.81
N GLY A 400 -16.11 -3.34 -2.88
CA GLY A 400 -15.89 -4.27 -4.01
C GLY A 400 -15.34 -3.61 -5.28
N ASN A 401 -14.99 -2.31 -5.22
CA ASN A 401 -14.23 -1.69 -6.29
C ASN A 401 -12.83 -2.30 -6.36
N THR A 402 -12.31 -2.41 -7.58
CA THR A 402 -10.96 -2.90 -7.82
C THR A 402 -10.03 -1.68 -7.91
N MET A 403 -9.00 -1.61 -7.07
CA MET A 403 -7.89 -0.68 -7.32
C MET A 403 -7.24 -1.03 -8.67
N ASP A 404 -6.80 -0.06 -9.46
CA ASP A 404 -6.02 -0.30 -10.68
C ASP A 404 -4.70 0.46 -10.57
N GLY A 405 -3.65 -0.25 -10.19
CA GLY A 405 -2.33 0.32 -9.90
C GLY A 405 -2.12 0.69 -8.43
N GLY A 406 -0.85 0.73 -8.04
CA GLY A 406 -0.38 1.06 -6.70
C GLY A 406 1.03 0.54 -6.51
N THR A 407 1.86 1.25 -5.75
CA THR A 407 3.21 0.83 -5.37
C THR A 407 3.39 0.93 -3.86
N LEU A 408 3.71 -0.20 -3.23
CA LEU A 408 4.19 -0.24 -1.85
C LEU A 408 5.72 -0.34 -1.88
N TYR A 409 6.41 0.66 -1.35
CA TYR A 409 7.83 0.66 -1.02
C TYR A 409 7.99 0.50 0.49
N ASN A 410 8.54 -0.62 0.93
CA ASN A 410 8.87 -0.83 2.33
C ASN A 410 10.39 -0.96 2.48
N SER A 411 10.96 -0.23 3.44
CA SER A 411 12.31 -0.40 3.97
C SER A 411 12.35 -0.46 5.50
N GLY A 412 11.19 -0.36 6.16
CA GLY A 412 11.01 -0.52 7.60
C GLY A 412 10.40 -1.86 8.01
N THR A 413 9.81 -1.92 9.20
CA THR A 413 9.19 -3.14 9.77
C THR A 413 7.67 -3.14 9.60
N ILE A 414 7.09 -4.28 9.17
CA ILE A 414 5.65 -4.55 9.18
C ILE A 414 5.40 -5.84 9.98
N LEU A 415 4.81 -5.72 11.16
CA LEU A 415 4.50 -6.83 12.05
C LEU A 415 2.99 -7.08 12.09
N SER A 416 2.55 -8.27 11.67
CA SER A 416 1.19 -8.73 11.96
C SER A 416 1.14 -9.40 13.32
N THR A 417 0.29 -8.89 14.21
CA THR A 417 0.04 -9.47 15.54
C THR A 417 -1.27 -10.27 15.61
N GLY A 418 -2.00 -10.34 14.49
CA GLY A 418 -3.23 -11.12 14.38
C GLY A 418 -2.93 -12.62 14.52
N GLY A 419 -3.91 -13.39 15.01
CA GLY A 419 -3.81 -14.85 15.16
C GLY A 419 -3.65 -15.61 13.84
N ASP A 420 -4.27 -16.78 13.68
CA ASP A 420 -4.02 -17.72 12.56
C ASP A 420 -4.12 -17.13 11.13
N ASP A 421 -4.75 -15.97 10.93
CA ASP A 421 -4.81 -15.27 9.64
C ASP A 421 -3.61 -14.34 9.36
N GLY A 422 -2.97 -13.78 10.40
CA GLY A 422 -1.68 -13.07 10.39
C GLY A 422 -1.31 -12.24 9.15
N ILE A 423 -2.25 -11.53 8.51
CA ILE A 423 -1.98 -10.85 7.24
C ILE A 423 -1.17 -9.57 7.51
N ALA A 424 0.12 -9.60 7.19
CA ALA A 424 0.97 -8.42 7.20
C ALA A 424 0.64 -7.46 6.06
N ILE A 425 0.35 -7.98 4.86
CA ILE A 425 -0.03 -7.17 3.69
C ILE A 425 -1.21 -7.83 2.96
N GLY A 426 -2.35 -7.16 2.96
CA GLY A 426 -3.55 -7.55 2.20
C GLY A 426 -3.73 -6.68 0.97
N VAL A 427 -3.97 -7.29 -0.20
CA VAL A 427 -4.18 -6.59 -1.46
C VAL A 427 -5.46 -7.05 -2.15
N SER A 428 -6.36 -6.12 -2.42
CA SER A 428 -7.61 -6.33 -3.15
C SER A 428 -7.71 -5.34 -4.33
N GLY A 429 -7.18 -5.73 -5.49
CA GLY A 429 -7.14 -4.88 -6.69
C GLY A 429 -6.55 -5.56 -7.93
N LYS A 430 -6.35 -4.77 -8.99
CA LYS A 430 -5.71 -5.13 -10.24
C LYS A 430 -4.42 -4.35 -10.41
N ASN A 431 -3.41 -4.99 -11.02
CA ASN A 431 -2.15 -4.35 -11.38
C ASN A 431 -1.42 -3.67 -10.20
N ILE A 432 -1.59 -4.16 -8.97
CA ILE A 432 -0.88 -3.60 -7.82
C ILE A 432 0.54 -4.14 -7.79
N ALA A 433 1.51 -3.24 -7.75
CA ALA A 433 2.92 -3.52 -7.56
C ALA A 433 3.28 -3.42 -6.08
N ILE A 434 3.93 -4.44 -5.54
CA ILE A 434 4.55 -4.37 -4.21
C ILE A 434 6.05 -4.55 -4.40
N THR A 435 6.84 -3.59 -3.91
CA THR A 435 8.30 -3.61 -3.92
C THR A 435 8.81 -3.55 -2.48
N LEU A 436 9.36 -4.66 -1.99
CA LEU A 436 9.94 -4.73 -0.64
C LEU A 436 11.46 -4.66 -0.78
N ASP A 437 12.10 -3.67 -0.16
CA ASP A 437 13.55 -3.44 -0.20
C ASP A 437 14.30 -4.33 0.82
N THR A 438 15.60 -4.48 0.63
CA THR A 438 16.61 -5.26 1.37
C THR A 438 16.67 -4.99 2.88
N GLY A 439 16.09 -3.90 3.38
CA GLY A 439 15.96 -3.59 4.81
C GLY A 439 14.61 -3.93 5.45
N SER A 440 13.64 -4.42 4.66
CA SER A 440 12.30 -4.75 5.15
C SER A 440 12.31 -5.95 6.08
N ASP A 441 11.70 -5.81 7.25
CA ASP A 441 11.33 -6.95 8.09
C ASP A 441 9.81 -7.12 8.09
N ILE A 442 9.34 -8.29 7.67
CA ILE A 442 7.91 -8.60 7.54
C ILE A 442 7.63 -9.91 8.23
N THR A 443 6.90 -9.82 9.34
CA THR A 443 6.42 -10.99 10.07
C THR A 443 4.92 -11.11 9.82
N GLY A 444 4.54 -12.08 8.98
CA GLY A 444 3.15 -12.40 8.65
C GLY A 444 2.94 -12.85 7.21
N ARG A 445 1.67 -13.05 6.85
CA ARG A 445 1.20 -13.50 5.54
C ARG A 445 1.04 -12.32 4.57
N ILE A 446 1.41 -12.52 3.31
CA ILE A 446 1.04 -11.61 2.21
C ILE A 446 -0.10 -12.27 1.44
N HIS A 447 -1.26 -11.60 1.42
CA HIS A 447 -2.49 -12.12 0.81
C HIS A 447 -2.97 -11.22 -0.32
N SER A 448 -3.20 -11.80 -1.51
CA SER A 448 -3.76 -11.07 -2.66
C SER A 448 -5.04 -11.74 -3.16
N THR A 449 -6.13 -10.97 -3.23
CA THR A 449 -7.45 -11.46 -3.67
C THR A 449 -7.86 -11.00 -5.07
N GLY A 450 -7.17 -10.00 -5.64
CA GLY A 450 -7.51 -9.46 -6.96
C GLY A 450 -6.76 -10.11 -8.11
N THR A 451 -6.81 -9.54 -9.33
CA THR A 451 -6.25 -10.17 -10.55
C THR A 451 -5.15 -9.33 -11.20
N GLY A 452 -4.12 -9.92 -11.81
CA GLY A 452 -3.05 -9.16 -12.46
C GLY A 452 -2.11 -8.40 -11.51
N ASN A 453 -2.14 -8.67 -10.21
CA ASN A 453 -1.20 -8.05 -9.27
C ASN A 453 0.21 -8.59 -9.52
N THR A 454 1.22 -7.72 -9.38
CA THR A 454 2.63 -8.08 -9.49
C THR A 454 3.29 -7.88 -8.15
N LEU A 455 3.71 -8.98 -7.52
CA LEU A 455 4.54 -8.91 -6.31
C LEU A 455 6.00 -9.01 -6.72
N THR A 456 6.79 -7.98 -6.41
CA THR A 456 8.25 -7.93 -6.62
C THR A 456 8.95 -7.84 -5.27
N LEU A 457 9.59 -8.92 -4.84
CA LEU A 457 10.37 -8.93 -3.60
C LEU A 457 11.83 -8.68 -3.96
N GLN A 458 12.42 -7.61 -3.43
CA GLN A 458 13.83 -7.24 -3.59
C GLN A 458 14.49 -7.11 -2.22
N GLY A 459 14.69 -8.22 -1.50
CA GLY A 459 15.32 -8.15 -0.19
C GLY A 459 15.54 -9.47 0.53
N THR A 460 16.16 -9.39 1.71
CA THR A 460 16.29 -10.49 2.67
C THR A 460 15.13 -10.46 3.66
N ALA A 461 14.13 -11.32 3.49
CA ALA A 461 13.12 -11.55 4.52
C ALA A 461 13.68 -12.56 5.51
N THR A 462 13.73 -12.19 6.78
CA THR A 462 14.33 -12.97 7.86
C THR A 462 13.37 -14.02 8.45
N GLU A 463 12.06 -13.93 8.17
CA GLU A 463 11.05 -14.87 8.66
C GLU A 463 10.08 -15.35 7.56
N THR A 464 9.42 -16.47 7.82
CA THR A 464 8.56 -17.23 6.89
C THR A 464 7.31 -16.43 6.49
N ALA A 465 7.44 -15.51 5.54
CA ALA A 465 6.28 -14.89 4.91
C ALA A 465 5.52 -15.95 4.09
N ALA A 466 4.37 -16.37 4.58
CA ALA A 466 3.48 -17.24 3.81
C ALA A 466 2.80 -16.39 2.72
N PHE A 467 2.83 -16.86 1.47
CA PHE A 467 2.12 -16.21 0.36
C PHE A 467 0.83 -16.96 0.07
N SER A 468 -0.26 -16.23 -0.13
CA SER A 468 -1.48 -16.81 -0.71
C SER A 468 -2.13 -15.86 -1.72
N SER A 469 -2.51 -16.43 -2.87
CA SER A 469 -3.31 -15.78 -3.90
C SER A 469 -4.62 -16.52 -4.04
N SER A 470 -5.74 -15.82 -4.15
CA SER A 470 -7.01 -16.44 -4.56
C SER A 470 -7.27 -16.34 -6.07
N SER A 471 -6.37 -15.72 -6.83
CA SER A 471 -6.49 -15.53 -8.29
C SER A 471 -5.33 -16.13 -9.05
N ALA A 472 -5.65 -16.84 -10.14
CA ALA A 472 -4.69 -17.42 -11.08
C ALA A 472 -3.96 -16.35 -11.94
N GLU A 473 -4.55 -15.16 -12.10
CA GLU A 473 -3.98 -14.09 -12.93
C GLU A 473 -2.89 -13.28 -12.22
N ASN A 474 -2.66 -13.49 -10.92
CA ASN A 474 -1.61 -12.80 -10.19
C ASN A 474 -0.23 -13.33 -10.61
N ARG A 475 0.69 -12.41 -10.88
CA ARG A 475 2.08 -12.71 -11.23
C ARG A 475 2.95 -12.52 -9.99
N PHE A 476 3.74 -13.52 -9.68
CA PHE A 476 4.67 -13.50 -8.57
C PHE A 476 6.09 -13.50 -9.13
N SER A 477 6.85 -12.42 -8.90
CA SER A 477 8.26 -12.34 -9.27
C SER A 477 9.08 -12.13 -8.00
N LEU A 478 9.82 -13.17 -7.60
CA LEU A 478 10.76 -13.10 -6.49
C LEU A 478 12.15 -12.87 -7.07
N THR A 479 12.74 -11.70 -6.81
CA THR A 479 14.13 -11.39 -7.21
C THR A 479 14.97 -11.29 -5.95
N VAL A 480 15.54 -12.41 -5.51
CA VAL A 480 16.45 -12.42 -4.35
C VAL A 480 17.83 -11.98 -4.81
N GLN A 481 18.28 -10.79 -4.37
CA GLN A 481 19.69 -10.41 -4.44
C GLN A 481 20.36 -10.92 -3.17
N GLY A 482 21.11 -12.02 -3.30
CA GLY A 482 21.94 -12.53 -2.20
C GLY A 482 23.10 -11.58 -1.94
N ARG A 483 23.33 -11.23 -0.67
CA ARG A 483 24.59 -10.59 -0.25
C ARG A 483 25.66 -11.67 -0.15
N GLU A 484 26.77 -11.52 -0.87
CA GLU A 484 27.93 -12.43 -0.76
C GLU A 484 28.28 -12.68 0.73
N GLY A 485 28.27 -13.95 1.15
CA GLY A 485 28.73 -14.39 2.47
C GLY A 485 27.69 -14.49 3.60
N ALA A 486 26.40 -14.22 3.37
CA ALA A 486 25.36 -14.46 4.38
C ALA A 486 24.67 -15.82 4.18
N ASN A 487 24.74 -16.71 5.18
CA ASN A 487 23.92 -17.92 5.27
C ASN A 487 22.46 -17.53 5.51
N ALA A 488 21.76 -17.09 4.47
CA ALA A 488 20.34 -16.81 4.55
C ALA A 488 19.57 -18.15 4.47
N HIS A 489 18.95 -18.54 5.58
CA HIS A 489 18.17 -19.77 5.68
C HIS A 489 16.73 -19.44 5.30
N TRP A 490 16.28 -19.86 4.11
CA TRP A 490 14.91 -19.61 3.65
C TRP A 490 14.12 -20.92 3.63
N THR A 491 13.07 -21.01 4.43
CA THR A 491 12.17 -22.17 4.42
C THR A 491 10.83 -21.73 3.83
N LEU A 492 10.51 -22.19 2.61
CA LEU A 492 9.21 -21.96 2.00
C LEU A 492 8.19 -22.99 2.56
N ASN A 493 7.68 -22.77 3.77
CA ASN A 493 6.66 -23.63 4.36
C ASN A 493 5.25 -23.18 3.92
N GLY A 494 4.73 -23.79 2.85
CA GLY A 494 3.37 -23.51 2.37
C GLY A 494 2.81 -24.62 1.48
N ASN A 495 1.50 -24.85 1.56
CA ASN A 495 0.81 -25.83 0.72
C ASN A 495 0.63 -25.25 -0.70
N LEU A 496 1.62 -25.48 -1.58
CA LEU A 496 1.64 -25.04 -3.00
C LEU A 496 0.47 -25.59 -3.85
N SER A 497 -0.40 -26.45 -3.32
CA SER A 497 -1.60 -26.96 -4.01
C SER A 497 -2.64 -25.89 -4.34
N GLN A 498 -2.49 -24.65 -3.87
CA GLN A 498 -3.43 -23.54 -4.20
C GLN A 498 -2.91 -22.59 -5.30
N LEU A 499 -1.74 -22.84 -5.89
CA LEU A 499 -1.17 -22.03 -6.98
C LEU A 499 -1.56 -22.56 -8.37
N ALA A 500 -2.83 -22.90 -8.56
CA ALA A 500 -3.37 -23.29 -9.86
C ALA A 500 -3.37 -22.09 -10.82
N GLY A 501 -2.49 -22.08 -11.82
CA GLY A 501 -2.50 -21.11 -12.92
C GLY A 501 -1.46 -19.98 -12.90
N VAL A 502 -0.50 -19.97 -11.97
CA VAL A 502 0.57 -18.96 -11.94
C VAL A 502 1.70 -19.33 -12.92
N GLY A 503 2.18 -18.34 -13.69
CA GLY A 503 3.37 -18.46 -14.52
C GLY A 503 4.63 -18.00 -13.79
N ALA A 504 5.69 -18.81 -13.88
CA ALA A 504 7.09 -18.54 -13.56
C ALA A 504 7.40 -18.01 -12.14
N VAL A 505 7.72 -18.90 -11.20
CA VAL A 505 8.32 -18.56 -9.89
C VAL A 505 9.82 -18.89 -9.89
N ALA A 506 10.69 -17.88 -9.77
CA ALA A 506 12.13 -18.06 -9.60
C ALA A 506 12.47 -18.30 -8.12
N ILE A 507 13.24 -19.36 -7.82
CA ILE A 507 13.66 -19.72 -6.45
C ILE A 507 15.20 -19.70 -6.44
N ASN A 508 15.80 -18.84 -5.61
CA ASN A 508 17.24 -18.89 -5.28
C ASN A 508 17.35 -19.26 -3.79
N ASN A 509 18.06 -20.35 -3.48
CA ASN A 509 18.39 -20.83 -2.12
C ASN A 509 17.20 -21.05 -1.15
N ALA A 510 16.34 -22.01 -1.45
CA ALA A 510 15.41 -22.55 -0.44
C ALA A 510 16.11 -23.56 0.49
N THR A 511 15.46 -23.96 1.58
CA THR A 511 15.78 -25.13 2.43
C THR A 511 14.44 -25.80 2.76
N GLY A 512 13.92 -26.61 1.83
CA GLY A 512 12.64 -27.30 1.98
C GLY A 512 12.16 -27.92 0.65
N PRO A 513 11.22 -28.87 0.66
CA PRO A 513 10.72 -29.50 -0.56
C PRO A 513 10.03 -28.47 -1.47
N VAL A 514 10.41 -28.44 -2.74
CA VAL A 514 9.79 -27.61 -3.78
C VAL A 514 8.65 -28.39 -4.41
N ARG A 515 7.42 -27.86 -4.33
CA ARG A 515 6.25 -28.51 -4.92
C ARG A 515 5.77 -27.74 -6.14
N ALA A 516 5.89 -28.34 -7.33
CA ALA A 516 5.31 -27.78 -8.54
C ALA A 516 3.76 -27.75 -8.43
N PRO A 517 3.10 -26.68 -8.91
CA PRO A 517 1.65 -26.57 -8.85
C PRO A 517 1.01 -27.67 -9.69
N SER A 518 -0.18 -28.14 -9.31
CA SER A 518 -0.86 -29.20 -10.07
C SER A 518 -1.38 -28.76 -11.44
N THR A 519 -1.51 -27.45 -11.64
CA THR A 519 -1.81 -26.79 -12.91
C THR A 519 -0.99 -25.50 -12.99
N GLY A 520 -0.17 -25.33 -14.02
CA GLY A 520 0.72 -24.16 -14.18
C GLY A 520 2.19 -24.54 -14.36
N LYS A 521 3.04 -23.50 -14.42
CA LYS A 521 4.46 -23.61 -14.79
C LYS A 521 5.34 -22.87 -13.78
N LEU A 522 6.13 -23.61 -13.01
CA LEU A 522 7.16 -23.11 -12.10
C LEU A 522 8.45 -22.89 -12.90
N THR A 523 9.02 -21.67 -12.97
CA THR A 523 10.24 -21.40 -13.76
C THR A 523 11.38 -20.93 -12.88
N ILE A 524 12.40 -21.76 -12.68
CA ILE A 524 13.61 -21.39 -11.94
C ILE A 524 14.58 -20.70 -12.90
N ARG A 525 14.94 -19.45 -12.61
CA ARG A 525 15.94 -18.65 -13.35
C ARG A 525 17.00 -18.13 -12.39
N PRO A 526 18.22 -18.67 -12.42
CA PRO A 526 19.32 -18.05 -11.70
C PRO A 526 19.60 -16.65 -12.24
N GLY A 527 19.97 -15.72 -11.35
CA GLY A 527 20.15 -14.31 -11.71
C GLY A 527 21.52 -13.98 -12.31
N GLU A 528 22.49 -14.89 -12.18
CA GLU A 528 23.87 -14.72 -12.65
C GLU A 528 24.29 -15.94 -13.47
N ALA A 529 25.43 -15.85 -14.16
CA ALA A 529 26.04 -17.01 -14.81
C ALA A 529 26.78 -17.86 -13.77
N GLY A 530 26.67 -19.19 -13.82
CA GLY A 530 27.39 -20.06 -12.91
C GLY A 530 26.86 -21.49 -12.82
N ASP A 531 27.56 -22.31 -12.05
CA ASP A 531 27.14 -23.67 -11.70
C ASP A 531 26.22 -23.64 -10.47
N TYR A 532 25.04 -24.21 -10.60
CA TYR A 532 24.02 -24.30 -9.56
C TYR A 532 23.85 -25.75 -9.13
N THR A 533 23.57 -25.95 -7.85
CA THR A 533 23.17 -27.24 -7.31
C THR A 533 21.76 -27.10 -6.75
N PHE A 534 20.82 -27.90 -7.25
CA PHE A 534 19.46 -27.98 -6.75
C PHE A 534 19.37 -29.09 -5.71
N ASP A 535 19.28 -28.71 -4.43
CA ASP A 535 19.32 -29.61 -3.28
C ASP A 535 17.99 -29.72 -2.53
N HIS A 536 16.86 -29.58 -3.25
CA HIS A 536 15.52 -29.78 -2.69
C HIS A 536 14.76 -30.99 -3.23
N ALA A 537 13.95 -31.60 -2.36
CA ALA A 537 13.01 -32.64 -2.78
C ALA A 537 11.91 -32.02 -3.66
N LEU A 538 11.67 -32.57 -4.84
CA LEU A 538 10.66 -32.10 -5.79
C LEU A 538 9.35 -32.89 -5.61
N SER A 539 8.20 -32.23 -5.55
CA SER A 539 6.88 -32.90 -5.55
C SER A 539 5.85 -32.19 -6.45
N GLY A 540 4.71 -32.82 -6.75
CA GLY A 540 3.65 -32.23 -7.58
C GLY A 540 3.65 -32.72 -9.03
N ASN A 541 2.68 -32.28 -9.84
CA ASN A 541 2.39 -32.86 -11.16
C ASN A 541 2.20 -31.84 -12.31
N GLY A 542 2.52 -30.55 -12.12
CA GLY A 542 2.52 -29.55 -13.20
C GLY A 542 3.87 -29.40 -13.90
N THR A 543 4.11 -28.28 -14.57
CA THR A 543 5.36 -28.05 -15.29
C THR A 543 6.41 -27.38 -14.40
N LEU A 544 7.60 -27.94 -14.32
CA LEU A 544 8.79 -27.31 -13.76
C LEU A 544 9.74 -26.98 -14.90
N ARG A 545 9.93 -25.69 -15.17
CA ARG A 545 10.91 -25.15 -16.10
C ARG A 545 12.15 -24.66 -15.39
N ILE A 546 13.31 -24.91 -15.96
CA ILE A 546 14.57 -24.33 -15.49
C ILE A 546 15.25 -23.64 -16.67
N GLU A 547 15.61 -22.38 -16.48
CA GLU A 547 16.30 -21.55 -17.48
C GLU A 547 17.58 -20.99 -16.85
N LEU A 548 18.73 -21.38 -17.39
CA LEU A 548 20.00 -20.80 -16.98
C LEU A 548 20.16 -19.38 -17.55
N ALA A 549 20.85 -18.51 -16.82
CA ALA A 549 21.11 -17.13 -17.27
C ALA A 549 22.00 -17.08 -18.51
N ASP A 550 22.80 -18.13 -18.74
CA ASP A 550 23.68 -18.28 -19.88
C ASP A 550 23.82 -19.76 -20.30
N THR A 551 24.57 -20.00 -21.38
CA THR A 551 24.79 -21.36 -21.91
C THR A 551 25.93 -22.11 -21.21
N THR A 552 26.70 -21.44 -20.34
CA THR A 552 27.90 -22.01 -19.72
C THR A 552 27.65 -22.56 -18.32
N GLY A 553 26.65 -22.03 -17.62
CA GLY A 553 26.24 -22.54 -16.32
C GLY A 553 25.76 -23.98 -16.39
N ARG A 554 25.97 -24.71 -15.28
CA ARG A 554 25.47 -26.08 -15.08
C ARG A 554 24.43 -26.09 -13.97
N ILE A 555 23.48 -27.02 -14.03
CA ILE A 555 22.60 -27.31 -12.88
C ILE A 555 22.75 -28.77 -12.53
N ALA A 556 23.29 -29.04 -11.34
CA ALA A 556 23.36 -30.37 -10.75
C ALA A 556 22.18 -30.56 -9.78
N PHE A 557 21.51 -31.71 -9.80
CA PHE A 557 20.54 -32.06 -8.75
C PHE A 557 21.28 -32.83 -7.66
N SER A 558 21.35 -32.29 -6.44
CA SER A 558 22.00 -32.99 -5.33
C SER A 558 21.12 -34.09 -4.74
N GLU A 559 21.66 -34.75 -3.71
CA GLU A 559 21.10 -35.93 -3.07
C GLU A 559 19.79 -35.63 -2.31
N ASN A 560 18.66 -35.63 -3.02
CA ASN A 560 17.35 -35.44 -2.40
C ASN A 560 16.57 -36.73 -2.20
N THR A 561 16.62 -37.26 -0.97
CA THR A 561 15.72 -38.33 -0.55
C THR A 561 14.31 -37.76 -0.35
N GLY A 562 13.32 -38.25 -1.10
CA GLY A 562 11.90 -37.90 -0.90
C GLY A 562 11.20 -37.12 -2.02
N SER A 563 11.82 -36.96 -3.19
CA SER A 563 11.15 -36.38 -4.36
C SER A 563 10.01 -37.28 -4.87
N ALA A 564 8.83 -36.70 -5.10
CA ALA A 564 7.62 -37.32 -5.64
C ALA A 564 7.00 -36.48 -6.77
N PHE A 565 7.85 -35.85 -7.61
CA PHE A 565 7.39 -35.06 -8.75
C PHE A 565 6.99 -35.98 -9.91
N THR A 566 5.80 -35.78 -10.45
CA THR A 566 5.21 -36.57 -11.55
C THR A 566 4.77 -35.70 -12.73
N GLY A 567 5.28 -34.47 -12.79
CA GLY A 567 4.87 -33.46 -13.77
C GLY A 567 5.70 -33.45 -15.06
N ILE A 568 5.68 -32.32 -15.77
CA ILE A 568 6.53 -32.07 -16.95
C ILE A 568 7.78 -31.32 -16.50
N PHE A 569 8.94 -31.78 -16.94
CA PHE A 569 10.20 -31.08 -16.70
C PHE A 569 10.66 -30.41 -17.99
N GLU A 570 10.72 -29.08 -18.01
CA GLU A 570 11.14 -28.27 -19.16
C GLU A 570 12.52 -27.67 -18.89
N LEU A 571 13.47 -27.88 -19.80
CA LEU A 571 14.78 -27.25 -19.71
C LEU A 571 14.86 -26.18 -20.82
N GLY A 572 14.93 -24.91 -20.44
CA GLY A 572 15.26 -23.83 -21.37
C GLY A 572 16.75 -23.84 -21.71
N SER A 573 17.23 -22.91 -22.56
CA SER A 573 18.61 -22.90 -23.08
C SER A 573 19.69 -23.00 -21.99
N GLY A 574 20.60 -23.98 -22.08
CA GLY A 574 21.71 -24.15 -21.16
C GLY A 574 22.43 -25.51 -21.28
N THR A 575 23.45 -25.72 -20.44
CA THR A 575 24.08 -27.03 -20.25
C THR A 575 23.54 -27.67 -18.98
N PHE A 576 22.91 -28.83 -19.08
CA PHE A 576 22.32 -29.53 -17.94
C PHE A 576 23.03 -30.87 -17.76
N ALA A 577 23.58 -31.08 -16.57
CA ALA A 577 24.24 -32.32 -16.21
C ALA A 577 23.41 -33.02 -15.15
N MET A 578 22.80 -34.15 -15.50
CA MET A 578 22.16 -35.03 -14.53
C MET A 578 23.02 -36.27 -14.37
N GLY A 579 23.67 -36.40 -13.22
CA GLY A 579 24.56 -37.52 -12.96
C GLY A 579 25.01 -37.60 -11.51
N GLY A 580 25.45 -38.79 -11.15
CA GLY A 580 26.09 -39.12 -9.88
C GLY A 580 26.57 -40.57 -9.96
N ALA A 581 27.41 -41.00 -9.02
CA ALA A 581 27.88 -42.39 -8.98
C ALA A 581 26.71 -43.39 -8.97
N ALA A 582 26.91 -44.62 -9.47
CA ALA A 582 25.88 -45.66 -9.40
C ALA A 582 25.39 -45.84 -7.95
N GLY A 583 24.07 -45.81 -7.75
CA GLY A 583 23.44 -45.83 -6.42
C GLY A 583 23.34 -44.48 -5.71
N SER A 584 23.94 -43.41 -6.25
CA SER A 584 23.69 -42.04 -5.79
C SER A 584 22.28 -41.59 -6.14
N GLN A 585 21.72 -40.64 -5.40
CA GLN A 585 20.38 -40.14 -5.70
C GLN A 585 20.34 -39.34 -7.02
N GLY A 586 21.46 -38.82 -7.53
CA GLY A 586 21.55 -38.26 -8.89
C GLY A 586 21.25 -39.33 -9.97
N HIS A 587 21.72 -40.56 -9.74
CA HIS A 587 21.35 -41.73 -10.54
C HIS A 587 19.85 -42.08 -10.39
N TRP A 588 19.28 -42.00 -9.18
CA TRP A 588 17.85 -42.23 -8.94
C TRP A 588 16.94 -41.10 -9.44
N ASN A 589 17.40 -39.85 -9.49
CA ASN A 589 16.65 -38.70 -10.02
C ASN A 589 16.59 -38.75 -11.55
N ALA A 590 17.70 -39.14 -12.20
CA ALA A 590 17.68 -39.51 -13.61
C ALA A 590 16.69 -40.66 -13.86
N LEU A 591 16.62 -41.65 -12.95
CA LEU A 591 15.66 -42.75 -12.99
C LEU A 591 14.21 -42.35 -12.63
N ALA A 592 13.99 -41.29 -11.84
CA ALA A 592 12.67 -40.83 -11.41
C ALA A 592 12.01 -39.93 -12.46
N LEU A 593 12.78 -39.06 -13.11
CA LEU A 593 12.38 -38.40 -14.35
C LEU A 593 12.03 -39.43 -15.42
N SER A 594 12.67 -40.59 -15.38
CA SER A 594 12.40 -41.69 -16.28
C SER A 594 11.11 -42.45 -15.92
N ASN A 595 10.85 -42.74 -14.64
CA ASN A 595 9.72 -43.58 -14.21
C ASN A 595 8.42 -42.83 -13.84
N GLY A 596 8.41 -41.50 -13.69
CA GLY A 596 7.24 -40.77 -13.19
C GLY A 596 6.91 -39.45 -13.87
N ALA A 597 7.79 -38.87 -14.69
CA ALA A 597 7.46 -37.65 -15.44
C ALA A 597 6.59 -37.98 -16.65
N SER A 598 5.62 -37.12 -16.94
CA SER A 598 4.74 -37.26 -18.11
C SER A 598 5.43 -36.88 -19.43
N GLY A 599 6.68 -36.40 -19.36
CA GLY A 599 7.53 -36.04 -20.48
C GLY A 599 8.73 -35.17 -20.04
N LEU A 600 9.89 -35.37 -20.69
CA LEU A 600 11.04 -34.45 -20.66
C LEU A 600 11.06 -33.67 -21.98
N LEU A 601 10.99 -32.34 -21.89
CA LEU A 601 11.00 -31.46 -23.07
C LEU A 601 12.32 -30.67 -23.12
N LEU A 602 13.05 -30.82 -24.22
CA LEU A 602 14.31 -30.11 -24.47
C LEU A 602 14.11 -29.08 -25.59
N ASP A 603 14.27 -27.79 -25.28
CA ASP A 603 14.17 -26.69 -26.25
C ASP A 603 15.51 -26.47 -27.02
N ASN A 604 15.47 -25.67 -28.10
CA ASN A 604 16.61 -25.37 -28.99
C ASN A 604 17.83 -24.79 -28.22
N GLY A 605 19.04 -25.26 -28.55
CA GLY A 605 20.31 -24.76 -27.99
C GLY A 605 20.74 -25.41 -26.66
N ASN A 606 20.05 -26.47 -26.25
CA ASN A 606 20.40 -27.25 -25.06
C ASN A 606 21.47 -28.29 -25.34
N ARG A 607 22.40 -28.47 -24.39
CA ARG A 607 23.22 -29.68 -24.26
C ARG A 607 22.81 -30.38 -22.97
N PHE A 608 22.21 -31.56 -23.09
CA PHE A 608 21.80 -32.35 -21.95
C PHE A 608 22.68 -33.60 -21.87
N THR A 609 23.42 -33.73 -20.78
CA THR A 609 24.29 -34.89 -20.53
C THR A 609 23.74 -35.73 -19.40
N VAL A 610 23.41 -36.99 -19.69
CA VAL A 610 23.11 -38.00 -18.65
C VAL A 610 24.31 -38.92 -18.52
N THR A 611 24.85 -39.03 -17.31
CA THR A 611 25.95 -39.94 -17.03
C THR A 611 25.50 -41.03 -16.06
N GLY A 612 25.62 -42.30 -16.48
CA GLY A 612 25.43 -43.46 -15.61
C GLY A 612 23.97 -43.91 -15.37
N ALA A 613 23.00 -43.53 -16.21
CA ALA A 613 21.61 -43.97 -16.09
C ALA A 613 21.35 -45.34 -16.74
N GLN A 614 20.47 -46.17 -16.13
CA GLN A 614 20.12 -47.51 -16.63
C GLN A 614 18.79 -47.59 -17.41
N GLY A 615 18.19 -46.46 -17.80
CA GLY A 615 17.02 -46.45 -18.69
C GLY A 615 16.20 -45.15 -18.67
N ILE A 616 15.50 -44.88 -19.78
CA ILE A 616 14.50 -43.81 -19.90
C ILE A 616 13.12 -44.48 -19.80
N GLY A 617 12.31 -44.19 -18.79
CA GLY A 617 11.03 -44.86 -18.60
C GLY A 617 9.92 -44.33 -19.52
N SER A 618 8.67 -44.64 -19.19
CA SER A 618 7.54 -44.64 -20.14
C SER A 618 7.01 -43.28 -20.59
N GLY A 619 7.51 -42.17 -20.03
CA GLY A 619 6.96 -40.82 -20.25
C GLY A 619 7.23 -40.20 -21.64
N GLY A 620 8.05 -40.83 -22.48
CA GLY A 620 8.47 -40.26 -23.76
C GLY A 620 9.57 -39.19 -23.60
N LEU A 621 10.38 -39.02 -24.65
CA LEU A 621 11.42 -38.00 -24.76
C LEU A 621 11.15 -37.20 -26.03
N THR A 622 10.94 -35.88 -25.88
CA THR A 622 10.79 -34.99 -27.04
C THR A 622 11.98 -34.04 -27.09
N ILE A 623 12.72 -34.10 -28.19
CA ILE A 623 13.88 -33.25 -28.48
C ILE A 623 13.46 -32.28 -29.58
N ASN A 624 13.23 -31.01 -29.24
CA ASN A 624 12.81 -30.01 -30.22
C ASN A 624 13.99 -29.55 -31.11
N ASP A 625 13.67 -29.00 -32.28
CA ASP A 625 14.60 -28.52 -33.31
C ASP A 625 15.80 -27.74 -32.73
N GLY A 626 17.02 -28.19 -33.01
CA GLY A 626 18.28 -27.53 -32.65
C GLY A 626 18.83 -27.83 -31.24
N ALA A 627 18.21 -28.72 -30.47
CA ALA A 627 18.80 -29.25 -29.24
C ALA A 627 19.80 -30.39 -29.52
N VAL A 628 20.85 -30.48 -28.71
CA VAL A 628 21.80 -31.61 -28.70
C VAL A 628 21.57 -32.42 -27.42
N PHE A 629 21.17 -33.67 -27.58
CA PHE A 629 21.10 -34.61 -26.46
C PHE A 629 22.34 -35.51 -26.52
N GLU A 630 23.18 -35.43 -25.50
CA GLU A 630 24.40 -36.21 -25.41
C GLU A 630 24.24 -37.27 -24.31
N LEU A 631 24.14 -38.54 -24.70
CA LEU A 631 24.08 -39.63 -23.75
C LEU A 631 25.48 -40.21 -23.57
N VAL A 632 26.10 -39.97 -22.41
CA VAL A 632 27.46 -40.46 -22.12
C VAL A 632 27.39 -41.63 -21.15
N PHE A 633 27.71 -42.82 -21.64
CA PHE A 633 27.80 -44.01 -20.79
C PHE A 633 29.22 -44.17 -20.27
N ASN A 634 29.45 -43.80 -19.01
CA ASN A 634 30.70 -44.10 -18.30
C ASN A 634 30.44 -45.27 -17.33
N ALA A 635 30.62 -46.50 -17.77
CA ALA A 635 30.58 -47.67 -16.89
C ALA A 635 31.45 -48.82 -17.41
N GLU A 636 32.19 -49.46 -16.50
CA GLU A 636 32.88 -50.74 -16.70
C GLU A 636 31.89 -51.94 -16.69
N GLY A 637 30.68 -51.81 -17.25
CA GLY A 637 29.67 -52.88 -17.21
C GLY A 637 28.55 -52.78 -18.25
N THR A 638 27.90 -53.90 -18.50
CA THR A 638 26.79 -54.07 -19.46
C THR A 638 25.61 -53.15 -19.13
N GLY A 639 25.38 -52.13 -19.95
CA GLY A 639 24.18 -51.28 -19.90
C GLY A 639 23.32 -51.49 -21.14
N SER A 640 22.00 -51.58 -20.98
CA SER A 640 21.05 -51.49 -22.09
C SER A 640 20.22 -50.21 -21.96
N LEU A 641 19.97 -49.52 -23.07
CA LEU A 641 19.03 -48.40 -23.11
C LEU A 641 17.65 -48.95 -23.45
N THR A 642 16.85 -49.25 -22.44
CA THR A 642 15.46 -49.70 -22.63
C THR A 642 14.52 -48.51 -22.52
N MET A 643 13.81 -48.15 -23.59
CA MET A 643 12.69 -47.19 -23.51
C MET A 643 11.41 -47.96 -23.19
N ALA A 644 10.87 -47.77 -21.98
CA ALA A 644 9.69 -48.50 -21.54
C ALA A 644 8.38 -47.90 -22.10
N GLY A 645 8.19 -47.88 -23.42
CA GLY A 645 6.89 -47.58 -24.04
C GLY A 645 6.51 -46.09 -24.22
N GLY A 646 7.48 -45.18 -24.18
CA GLY A 646 7.30 -43.77 -24.59
C GLY A 646 7.69 -43.51 -26.05
N LEU A 647 7.12 -42.49 -26.69
CA LEU A 647 7.54 -42.02 -28.01
C LEU A 647 8.85 -41.24 -27.88
N LEU A 648 9.84 -41.55 -28.72
CA LEU A 648 11.00 -40.68 -28.95
C LEU A 648 10.67 -39.79 -30.14
N ASP A 649 10.41 -38.50 -29.90
CA ASP A 649 10.11 -37.53 -30.94
C ASP A 649 11.31 -36.59 -31.09
N ILE A 650 11.98 -36.65 -32.25
CA ILE A 650 13.15 -35.84 -32.57
C ILE A 650 12.74 -34.89 -33.68
N GLY A 651 12.62 -33.60 -33.33
CA GLY A 651 12.28 -32.55 -34.27
C GLY A 651 13.33 -32.35 -35.38
N SER A 652 12.93 -31.67 -36.46
CA SER A 652 13.82 -31.36 -37.58
C SER A 652 15.03 -30.54 -37.13
N GLY A 653 16.23 -31.14 -37.21
CA GLY A 653 17.50 -30.48 -36.89
C GLY A 653 17.96 -30.62 -35.43
N ALA A 654 17.31 -31.44 -34.62
CA ALA A 654 17.89 -31.93 -33.37
C ALA A 654 18.97 -33.02 -33.64
N LEU A 655 19.99 -33.08 -32.78
CA LEU A 655 21.05 -34.10 -32.84
C LEU A 655 20.99 -34.98 -31.58
N LEU A 656 20.82 -36.28 -31.77
CA LEU A 656 21.07 -37.28 -30.72
C LEU A 656 22.49 -37.80 -30.90
N GLU A 657 23.37 -37.47 -29.96
CA GLU A 657 24.74 -37.98 -29.90
C GLU A 657 24.85 -38.98 -28.74
N ILE A 658 25.21 -40.22 -29.05
CA ILE A 658 25.47 -41.25 -28.04
C ILE A 658 26.97 -41.48 -28.03
N THR A 659 27.63 -41.11 -26.93
CA THR A 659 29.07 -41.27 -26.75
C THR A 659 29.33 -42.40 -25.76
N LEU A 660 30.03 -43.43 -26.22
CA LEU A 660 30.45 -44.57 -25.42
C LEU A 660 31.94 -44.41 -25.08
N ASP A 661 32.25 -43.68 -24.01
CA ASP A 661 33.64 -43.44 -23.58
C ASP A 661 34.11 -44.56 -22.64
N GLY A 662 35.32 -45.08 -22.88
CA GLY A 662 35.92 -46.17 -22.10
C GLY A 662 35.38 -47.59 -22.36
N TYR A 663 34.47 -47.78 -23.32
CA TYR A 663 33.89 -49.10 -23.61
C TYR A 663 34.86 -49.95 -24.46
N THR A 664 35.41 -51.02 -23.89
CA THR A 664 36.18 -52.02 -24.65
C THR A 664 35.24 -53.16 -25.04
N VAL A 665 34.86 -53.28 -26.31
CA VAL A 665 33.98 -54.37 -26.77
C VAL A 665 34.72 -55.71 -26.69
N LEU A 666 34.60 -56.42 -25.58
CA LEU A 666 35.19 -57.74 -25.35
C LEU A 666 34.15 -58.83 -25.57
N GLY A 667 33.81 -59.13 -26.83
CA GLY A 667 33.14 -60.37 -27.24
C GLY A 667 31.73 -60.64 -26.67
N THR A 668 30.75 -60.79 -27.58
CA THR A 668 29.35 -61.23 -27.35
C THR A 668 28.41 -60.33 -26.54
N GLU A 669 28.81 -59.13 -26.15
CA GLU A 669 27.86 -58.14 -25.62
C GLU A 669 26.97 -57.56 -26.73
N THR A 670 25.66 -57.46 -26.46
CA THR A 670 24.63 -56.97 -27.39
C THR A 670 24.19 -55.58 -26.95
N PHE A 671 24.13 -54.62 -27.88
CA PHE A 671 23.58 -53.28 -27.63
C PHE A 671 22.24 -53.17 -28.34
N ASP A 672 21.16 -53.12 -27.56
CA ASP A 672 19.80 -53.00 -28.09
C ASP A 672 19.30 -51.56 -27.94
N ILE A 673 18.90 -50.94 -29.06
CA ILE A 673 18.10 -49.72 -29.05
C ILE A 673 16.65 -50.16 -29.29
N ILE A 674 15.85 -50.15 -28.23
CA ILE A 674 14.45 -50.55 -28.28
C ILE A 674 13.60 -49.28 -28.28
N THR A 675 13.04 -48.91 -29.43
CA THR A 675 12.01 -47.87 -29.55
C THR A 675 10.63 -48.52 -29.58
N GLY A 676 9.63 -47.83 -29.03
CA GLY A 676 8.33 -48.41 -28.60
C GLY A 676 7.39 -48.99 -29.66
N ALA A 677 7.86 -49.39 -30.84
CA ALA A 677 7.07 -50.15 -31.80
C ALA A 677 7.79 -51.29 -32.52
N ASP A 678 9.13 -51.33 -32.59
CA ASP A 678 9.90 -52.48 -33.10
C ASP A 678 11.32 -52.42 -32.52
N ALA A 679 11.81 -53.53 -31.96
CA ALA A 679 13.16 -53.61 -31.40
C ALA A 679 14.20 -53.74 -32.52
N LEU A 680 15.21 -52.87 -32.54
CA LEU A 680 16.42 -53.11 -33.31
C LEU A 680 17.36 -53.99 -32.47
N THR A 681 17.25 -55.30 -32.62
CA THR A 681 18.22 -56.26 -32.07
C THR A 681 19.31 -56.53 -33.09
N VAL A 682 20.52 -55.99 -32.88
CA VAL A 682 21.66 -56.29 -33.74
C VAL A 682 22.45 -57.44 -33.15
N ALA A 683 22.06 -58.66 -33.51
CA ALA A 683 22.81 -59.86 -33.14
C ALA A 683 23.99 -60.05 -34.10
N GLY A 684 25.20 -59.75 -33.63
CA GLY A 684 26.45 -60.24 -34.21
C GLY A 684 26.76 -59.74 -35.63
N GLY A 685 27.28 -58.51 -35.76
CA GLY A 685 27.88 -58.04 -37.00
C GLY A 685 28.82 -56.86 -36.74
N SER A 686 30.03 -56.92 -37.27
CA SER A 686 30.96 -55.78 -37.28
C SER A 686 30.42 -54.68 -38.19
N PHE A 687 30.23 -53.47 -37.68
CA PHE A 687 29.93 -52.31 -38.53
C PHE A 687 31.19 -51.86 -39.26
N ALA A 688 31.06 -51.55 -40.55
CA ALA A 688 32.12 -50.88 -41.29
C ALA A 688 31.96 -49.36 -41.12
N ALA A 689 32.94 -48.71 -40.51
CA ALA A 689 32.97 -47.25 -40.37
C ALA A 689 32.76 -46.57 -41.73
N GLY A 690 31.90 -45.54 -41.76
CA GLY A 690 31.60 -44.78 -42.96
C GLY A 690 30.45 -45.29 -43.84
N THR A 691 29.65 -46.24 -43.34
CA THR A 691 28.46 -46.75 -44.06
C THR A 691 27.19 -46.06 -43.55
N LEU A 692 26.36 -45.58 -44.47
CA LEU A 692 25.06 -44.96 -44.20
C LEU A 692 23.98 -46.05 -44.11
N TYR A 693 23.17 -46.05 -43.05
CA TYR A 693 22.06 -46.99 -42.88
C TYR A 693 20.75 -46.20 -42.79
N GLU A 694 19.84 -46.43 -43.74
CA GLU A 694 18.53 -45.77 -43.77
C GLU A 694 17.49 -46.66 -43.06
N LEU A 695 16.88 -46.16 -41.98
CA LEU A 695 15.83 -46.86 -41.24
C LEU A 695 14.72 -45.89 -40.84
N ASN A 696 13.48 -46.20 -41.21
CA ASN A 696 12.27 -45.45 -40.81
C ASN A 696 12.36 -43.93 -41.01
N GLY A 697 12.96 -43.47 -42.12
CA GLY A 697 13.06 -42.05 -42.44
C GLY A 697 14.20 -41.31 -41.73
N PHE A 698 15.17 -42.04 -41.16
CA PHE A 698 16.40 -41.47 -40.61
C PHE A 698 17.62 -42.14 -41.26
N ASP A 699 18.62 -41.32 -41.59
CA ASP A 699 19.95 -41.76 -41.98
C ASP A 699 20.81 -41.87 -40.72
N PHE A 700 21.26 -43.07 -40.40
CA PHE A 700 22.22 -43.34 -39.33
C PHE A 700 23.64 -43.43 -39.91
N TYR A 701 24.54 -42.65 -39.34
CA TYR A 701 25.96 -42.64 -39.71
C TYR A 701 26.83 -42.96 -38.50
N ILE A 702 27.71 -43.96 -38.67
CA ILE A 702 28.61 -44.42 -37.61
C ILE A 702 30.03 -43.96 -37.95
N HIS A 703 30.58 -43.12 -37.09
CA HIS A 703 31.96 -42.65 -37.15
C HIS A 703 32.79 -43.21 -36.01
N HIS A 704 34.03 -43.58 -36.32
CA HIS A 704 35.06 -43.81 -35.32
C HIS A 704 35.94 -42.56 -35.23
N VAL A 705 36.06 -42.00 -34.02
CA VAL A 705 36.99 -40.92 -33.73
C VAL A 705 37.82 -41.34 -32.52
N GLY A 706 39.02 -41.88 -32.76
CA GLY A 706 39.83 -42.46 -31.68
C GLY A 706 39.26 -43.77 -31.16
N ASN A 707 39.10 -43.89 -29.84
CA ASN A 707 38.47 -45.05 -29.19
C ASN A 707 36.94 -44.95 -29.12
N ASP A 708 36.37 -43.83 -29.58
CA ASP A 708 34.94 -43.56 -29.43
C ASP A 708 34.18 -43.97 -30.70
N ILE A 709 32.99 -44.52 -30.49
CA ILE A 709 32.00 -44.78 -31.53
C ILE A 709 30.93 -43.69 -31.42
N ILE A 710 30.78 -42.90 -32.48
CA ILE A 710 29.74 -41.86 -32.59
C ILE A 710 28.65 -42.38 -33.55
N LEU A 711 27.42 -42.47 -33.04
CA LEU A 711 26.21 -42.70 -33.83
C LEU A 711 25.51 -41.37 -34.06
N SER A 712 25.44 -40.91 -35.31
CA SER A 712 24.67 -39.73 -35.69
C SER A 712 23.42 -40.15 -36.46
N ALA A 713 22.24 -39.70 -36.03
CA ALA A 713 20.98 -39.91 -36.74
C ALA A 713 20.49 -38.59 -37.32
N THR A 714 20.18 -38.56 -38.62
CA THR A 714 19.66 -37.37 -39.31
C THR A 714 18.32 -37.69 -39.95
N PRO A 715 17.24 -36.92 -39.68
CA PRO A 715 15.97 -37.14 -40.36
C PRO A 715 16.13 -36.92 -41.87
N VAL A 716 15.64 -37.87 -42.67
CA VAL A 716 15.60 -37.78 -44.13
C VAL A 716 14.48 -36.79 -44.49
N PRO A 717 14.77 -35.70 -45.22
CA PRO A 717 13.73 -34.75 -45.60
C PRO A 717 12.67 -35.44 -46.48
N GLU A 718 11.38 -35.32 -46.13
CA GLU A 718 10.29 -35.84 -46.97
C GLU A 718 10.41 -35.30 -48.42
N PRO A 719 10.28 -36.16 -49.45
CA PRO A 719 10.40 -35.74 -50.85
C PRO A 719 9.10 -35.09 -51.32
N ALA A 720 8.76 -33.92 -50.80
CA ALA A 720 7.88 -32.99 -51.51
C ALA A 720 8.74 -32.10 -52.41
N THR A 721 8.35 -31.99 -53.70
CA THR A 721 8.88 -31.05 -54.71
C THR A 721 10.02 -31.49 -55.64
N CYS A 722 10.01 -32.73 -56.17
CA CYS A 722 10.80 -33.05 -57.39
C CYS A 722 10.00 -33.64 -58.56
N ALA A 723 8.67 -33.70 -58.47
CA ALA A 723 7.81 -34.20 -59.55
C ALA A 723 7.60 -33.22 -60.74
N LEU A 724 8.17 -32.01 -60.71
CA LEU A 724 7.95 -31.01 -61.77
C LEU A 724 9.09 -30.87 -62.80
N ILE A 725 10.22 -31.59 -62.67
CA ILE A 725 11.34 -31.49 -63.63
C ILE A 725 11.42 -32.71 -64.58
N ALA A 726 10.83 -33.85 -64.21
CA ALA A 726 10.83 -35.05 -65.05
C ALA A 726 9.86 -35.01 -66.25
N ALA A 727 8.90 -34.06 -66.26
CA ALA A 727 7.94 -33.91 -67.37
C ALA A 727 8.47 -33.09 -68.56
N SER A 728 9.63 -32.44 -68.45
CA SER A 728 10.18 -31.58 -69.51
C SER A 728 11.23 -32.24 -70.41
N PHE A 729 11.72 -33.44 -70.06
CA PHE A 729 12.73 -34.16 -70.87
C PHE A 729 12.18 -35.29 -71.75
N VAL A 730 10.92 -35.71 -71.57
CA VAL A 730 10.31 -36.79 -72.37
C VAL A 730 9.59 -36.27 -73.64
N LEU A 731 9.36 -34.96 -73.76
CA LEU A 731 8.73 -34.33 -74.94
C LEU A 731 9.70 -33.71 -75.96
N LEU A 732 11.01 -33.75 -75.74
CA LEU A 732 12.02 -33.28 -76.71
C LEU A 732 12.74 -34.41 -77.48
N GLY A 733 12.50 -35.68 -77.12
CA GLY A 733 13.16 -36.85 -77.72
C GLY A 733 12.44 -37.48 -78.93
N THR A 734 11.22 -37.06 -79.26
CA THR A 734 10.39 -37.65 -80.33
C THR A 734 9.98 -36.68 -81.44
N ALA A 735 10.72 -35.59 -81.63
CA ALA A 735 10.51 -34.62 -82.72
C ALA A 735 11.76 -34.35 -83.60
N LEU A 736 12.76 -35.24 -83.63
CA LEU A 736 13.95 -35.07 -84.47
C LEU A 736 14.41 -36.37 -85.17
N LEU A 737 13.44 -37.15 -85.68
CA LEU A 737 13.65 -38.16 -86.72
C LEU A 737 12.44 -38.20 -87.69
N ARG A 738 12.22 -37.10 -88.42
CA ARG A 738 11.59 -37.07 -89.76
C ARG A 738 11.92 -35.76 -90.47
N ARG A 739 13.05 -35.75 -91.19
CA ARG A 739 13.29 -35.18 -92.54
C ARG A 739 14.79 -35.31 -92.86
N ARG A 740 15.32 -35.64 -94.04
CA ARG A 740 14.80 -35.66 -95.43
C ARG A 740 13.41 -35.10 -95.65
#